data_AF-A0A8J2XTI1-F1
#
_entry.id   AF-A0A8J2XTI1-F1
#
_cell.length_a   1.000
_cell.length_b   1.000
_cell.length_c   1.000
_cell.angle_alpha   90.00
_cell.angle_beta   90.00
_cell.angle_gamma   90.00
#
_symmetry.space_group_name_H-M   'P 1'
#
loop_
_entity.id
_entity.type
_entity.pdbx_description
1 polymer ?
#
loop_
_entity_poly.entity_id
_entity_poly.type
_entity_poly.pdbx_seq_one_letter_code
_entity_poly.pdbx_strand_id
1 'polypeptide(L)'
;MRIFILLLFVGIGFRVEAQLIDTEGHTINAHGAGVLAYKGVYYLFGEIKKGATRLVPGQSWEDYRVKAGGVSCYSSHDLKHWKYEGVALAPETRDTGSDLFVDRVIERPKVIYNSRTRQFVLWMHIDKDDYSYARAGVAVSDKPQGPYRYLGSCRPNGQMSRDMTVFQDEDGRAYLVYTSENNNTMQVCLLSSDYLKPTPVYKRILIGQRREAPAVFKQGGRYFLITSLCSGWDPNAARWAVADSMLGEWRQQGNPCVGEDSATTFHSQSTFVLPVGGSAGGQAGAGFLFMADRWNKTDLERSEYLWLPLRVEDGRVMIEDKRERVYRRVDARPLSLVSYSMRLQEGKGRYWSFIRFYNAKDSLLLEYKADGGDYTEAPPRTAFLTVGVGGDGQLPAVDSVQVTVDVGEKAVKHEPLCDVRQYLRPFWKGDTVFNETVLLYAAEGAEASGRLLYRPDRILAVRSYGLDTIYREGVDYSVRGDSIARLPGSAMRFRADSSFDRQRDLAWYNLQSQWVVVTYTHHDKWVGPVPSYAGDRLPRTMAWLRSGRPLVVVAYGMSITRGMDVSGYDGVAPYMPTYVNMFVQGLRQRYPRTPIRLYNAGLPGSTVAWGAQHARPYVCPLRPDVVVVDFGMNDFWRLTPQAFGDSVRTILRKVREGNPGVEFLLLANMGFDPDYVLNSDTSKAFYMGNLAGYAGELRRLEGEGVIGLDMHAISDVLYRRKKAKDCLVNPLHPNDYMARWYAQGMLALLGY
;
A
#
# COMPACT_ATOMS: atom_id res chain seq x y z
N MET A 1 -0.75 -21.11 -1.95
CA MET A 1 -1.74 -20.99 -0.87
C MET A 1 -1.24 -20.27 0.38
N ARG A 2 -0.02 -20.54 0.89
CA ARG A 2 0.54 -19.88 2.10
C ARG A 2 0.66 -18.35 2.04
N ILE A 3 0.90 -17.76 0.85
CA ILE A 3 1.04 -16.30 0.66
C ILE A 3 -0.33 -15.57 0.71
N PHE A 4 -1.43 -16.26 0.39
CA PHE A 4 -2.77 -15.65 0.32
C PHE A 4 -3.34 -15.31 1.71
N ILE A 5 -3.00 -16.12 2.72
CA ILE A 5 -3.47 -15.90 4.10
C ILE A 5 -2.70 -14.72 4.73
N LEU A 6 -1.39 -14.59 4.48
CA LEU A 6 -0.58 -13.49 5.03
C LEU A 6 -1.01 -12.11 4.49
N LEU A 7 -1.44 -12.03 3.22
CA LEU A 7 -1.90 -10.78 2.60
C LEU A 7 -3.24 -10.28 3.14
N LEU A 8 -4.10 -11.17 3.64
CA LEU A 8 -5.33 -10.77 4.34
C LEU A 8 -4.98 -10.09 5.68
N PHE A 9 -4.07 -10.64 6.49
CA PHE A 9 -3.79 -10.10 7.82
C PHE A 9 -2.96 -8.79 7.83
N VAL A 10 -2.20 -8.51 6.77
CA VAL A 10 -1.30 -7.34 6.73
C VAL A 10 -1.96 -6.10 6.11
N GLY A 11 -3.10 -6.22 5.42
CA GLY A 11 -3.76 -5.08 4.76
C GLY A 11 -5.29 -5.04 4.73
N ILE A 12 -5.99 -6.14 5.05
CA ILE A 12 -7.46 -6.18 5.06
C ILE A 12 -7.87 -6.85 6.36
N GLY A 13 -8.05 -6.06 7.42
CA GLY A 13 -8.32 -6.56 8.77
C GLY A 13 -9.30 -7.72 8.77
N PHE A 14 -8.82 -8.94 9.04
CA PHE A 14 -9.68 -10.09 9.21
C PHE A 14 -10.56 -9.81 10.43
N ARG A 15 -11.84 -9.60 10.18
CA ARG A 15 -12.82 -9.21 11.19
C ARG A 15 -14.06 -10.08 11.05
N VAL A 16 -14.47 -10.68 12.14
CA VAL A 16 -15.78 -11.33 12.28
C VAL A 16 -16.53 -10.58 13.38
N GLU A 17 -17.75 -10.14 13.08
CA GLU A 17 -18.67 -9.50 14.03
C GLU A 17 -20.10 -9.85 13.62
N ALA A 18 -20.59 -11.01 14.04
CA ALA A 18 -21.97 -11.47 13.90
C ALA A 18 -22.05 -12.95 14.32
N GLN A 19 -23.25 -13.50 14.23
CA GLN A 19 -23.42 -14.94 13.99
C GLN A 19 -22.71 -15.35 12.70
N LEU A 20 -21.95 -16.43 12.77
CA LEU A 20 -21.33 -17.06 11.60
C LEU A 20 -22.30 -18.08 11.00
N ILE A 21 -22.27 -18.21 9.68
CA ILE A 21 -23.04 -19.20 8.93
C ILE A 21 -22.07 -20.21 8.32
N ASP A 22 -22.41 -21.49 8.40
CA ASP A 22 -21.63 -22.57 7.80
C ASP A 22 -21.90 -22.71 6.29
N THR A 23 -21.17 -23.61 5.61
CA THR A 23 -21.31 -23.84 4.17
C THR A 23 -22.67 -24.40 3.74
N GLU A 24 -23.51 -24.84 4.68
CA GLU A 24 -24.87 -25.34 4.43
C GLU A 24 -25.96 -24.30 4.74
N GLY A 25 -25.57 -23.12 5.22
CA GLY A 25 -26.50 -22.04 5.54
C GLY A 25 -27.02 -22.05 6.98
N HIS A 26 -26.47 -22.88 7.87
CA HIS A 26 -26.86 -22.93 9.28
C HIS A 26 -25.97 -22.06 10.15
N THR A 27 -26.51 -21.51 11.24
CA THR A 27 -25.71 -20.77 12.23
C THR A 27 -24.69 -21.69 12.89
N ILE A 28 -23.43 -21.25 12.93
CA ILE A 28 -22.35 -21.90 13.66
C ILE A 28 -22.63 -21.76 15.16
N ASN A 29 -22.69 -22.90 15.84
CA ASN A 29 -22.92 -22.99 17.28
C ASN A 29 -21.72 -23.68 17.93
N ALA A 30 -20.70 -22.87 18.23
CA ALA A 30 -19.42 -23.28 18.77
C ALA A 30 -18.87 -22.16 19.64
N HIS A 31 -19.45 -21.96 20.82
CA HIS A 31 -19.06 -20.87 21.73
C HIS A 31 -17.96 -21.29 22.70
N GLY A 32 -17.38 -20.35 23.45
CA GLY A 32 -16.25 -20.68 24.34
C GLY A 32 -15.05 -21.25 23.57
N ALA A 33 -14.94 -20.88 22.28
CA ALA A 33 -14.32 -21.73 21.28
C ALA A 33 -12.80 -21.89 21.44
N GLY A 34 -12.26 -22.90 20.77
CA GLY A 34 -10.84 -23.04 20.48
C GLY A 34 -10.62 -23.56 19.06
N VAL A 35 -9.46 -23.26 18.47
CA VAL A 35 -9.12 -23.70 17.12
C VAL A 35 -7.87 -24.58 17.13
N LEU A 36 -8.00 -25.80 16.62
CA LEU A 36 -6.89 -26.67 16.31
C LEU A 36 -6.47 -26.50 14.85
N ALA A 37 -5.24 -26.06 14.62
CA ALA A 37 -4.63 -26.10 13.28
C ALA A 37 -3.91 -27.45 13.09
N TYR A 38 -4.40 -28.29 12.18
CA TYR A 38 -3.80 -29.59 11.90
C TYR A 38 -3.77 -29.88 10.40
N LYS A 39 -2.58 -30.19 9.88
CA LYS A 39 -2.33 -30.54 8.46
C LYS A 39 -2.97 -29.59 7.43
N GLY A 40 -2.96 -28.28 7.70
CA GLY A 40 -3.49 -27.26 6.78
C GLY A 40 -5.01 -27.07 6.84
N VAL A 41 -5.66 -27.62 7.86
CA VAL A 41 -7.07 -27.44 8.19
C VAL A 41 -7.17 -26.82 9.58
N TYR A 42 -8.09 -25.87 9.73
CA TYR A 42 -8.49 -25.32 11.01
C TYR A 42 -9.76 -26.02 11.48
N TYR A 43 -9.77 -26.53 12.71
CA TYR A 43 -10.91 -27.16 13.33
C TYR A 43 -11.37 -26.31 14.52
N LEU A 44 -12.56 -25.72 14.42
CA LEU A 44 -13.20 -24.92 15.46
C LEU A 44 -14.01 -25.85 16.36
N PHE A 45 -13.69 -25.86 17.65
CA PHE A 45 -14.44 -26.57 18.68
C PHE A 45 -15.08 -25.57 19.62
N GLY A 46 -16.33 -25.80 19.98
CA GLY A 46 -17.02 -24.96 20.94
C GLY A 46 -18.20 -25.69 21.56
N GLU A 47 -18.67 -25.14 22.66
CA GLU A 47 -19.87 -25.61 23.33
C GLU A 47 -21.11 -25.33 22.49
N ILE A 48 -22.03 -26.30 22.50
CA ILE A 48 -23.32 -26.19 21.80
C ILE A 48 -24.34 -25.60 22.77
N LYS A 49 -24.75 -24.35 22.52
CA LYS A 49 -25.82 -23.67 23.23
C LYS A 49 -27.11 -23.77 22.41
N LYS A 50 -28.00 -24.72 22.71
CA LYS A 50 -29.21 -24.96 21.90
C LYS A 50 -30.47 -25.11 22.76
N GLY A 51 -31.51 -24.33 22.44
CA GLY A 51 -32.79 -24.33 23.13
C GLY A 51 -33.00 -23.14 24.06
N ALA A 52 -34.11 -23.16 24.81
CA ALA A 52 -34.53 -22.03 25.62
C ALA A 52 -33.53 -21.73 26.74
N THR A 53 -33.06 -20.48 26.77
CA THR A 53 -32.22 -19.99 27.86
C THR A 53 -33.09 -19.69 29.08
N ARG A 54 -32.65 -20.14 30.27
CA ARG A 54 -33.35 -19.95 31.54
C ARG A 54 -32.43 -19.33 32.58
N LEU A 55 -32.97 -18.49 33.45
CA LEU A 55 -32.29 -18.05 34.66
C LEU A 55 -32.39 -19.16 35.72
N VAL A 56 -31.28 -19.56 36.31
CA VAL A 56 -31.24 -20.58 37.37
C VAL A 56 -31.76 -19.98 38.68
N PRO A 57 -32.83 -20.53 39.30
CA PRO A 57 -33.38 -19.99 40.54
C PRO A 57 -32.41 -20.11 41.72
N GLY A 58 -32.45 -19.14 42.64
CA GLY A 58 -31.71 -19.20 43.91
C GLY A 58 -30.22 -18.89 43.84
N GLN A 59 -29.71 -18.48 42.67
CA GLN A 59 -28.33 -18.03 42.50
C GLN A 59 -28.17 -16.56 42.95
N SER A 60 -26.99 -16.23 43.47
CA SER A 60 -26.64 -14.86 43.91
C SER A 60 -26.17 -13.94 42.77
N TRP A 61 -26.21 -14.43 41.52
CA TRP A 61 -25.81 -13.74 40.31
C TRP A 61 -26.72 -14.16 39.14
N GLU A 62 -26.64 -13.44 38.01
CA GLU A 62 -27.46 -13.69 36.82
C GLU A 62 -27.03 -14.95 36.05
N ASP A 63 -27.30 -16.13 36.60
CA ASP A 63 -26.89 -17.41 36.04
C ASP A 63 -27.86 -17.89 34.95
N TYR A 64 -27.70 -17.37 33.73
CA TYR A 64 -28.43 -17.81 32.56
C TYR A 64 -27.84 -19.06 31.92
N ARG A 65 -28.68 -20.02 31.53
CA ARG A 65 -28.23 -21.32 31.01
C ARG A 65 -29.15 -21.97 30.00
N VAL A 66 -28.56 -22.89 29.26
CA VAL A 66 -29.24 -23.86 28.40
C VAL A 66 -28.75 -25.27 28.74
N LYS A 67 -29.51 -26.30 28.37
CA LYS A 67 -29.03 -27.69 28.51
C LYS A 67 -27.75 -27.89 27.69
N ALA A 68 -26.78 -28.60 28.25
CA ALA A 68 -25.51 -28.87 27.58
C ALA A 68 -25.74 -29.68 26.30
N GLY A 69 -25.40 -29.10 25.15
CA GLY A 69 -25.49 -29.77 23.85
C GLY A 69 -24.26 -30.60 23.49
N GLY A 70 -23.23 -30.62 24.34
CA GLY A 70 -21.92 -31.20 24.07
C GLY A 70 -20.97 -30.20 23.39
N VAL A 71 -20.03 -30.73 22.60
CA VAL A 71 -19.02 -29.95 21.87
C VAL A 71 -19.19 -30.17 20.37
N SER A 72 -19.36 -29.09 19.60
CA SER A 72 -19.40 -29.13 18.13
C SER A 72 -17.99 -29.09 17.52
N CYS A 73 -17.89 -29.49 16.25
CA CYS A 73 -16.71 -29.26 15.42
C CYS A 73 -17.10 -28.71 14.05
N TYR A 74 -16.37 -27.69 13.61
CA TYR A 74 -16.40 -27.17 12.24
C TYR A 74 -15.00 -27.17 11.66
N SER A 75 -14.85 -27.32 10.34
CA SER A 75 -13.55 -27.30 9.64
C SER A 75 -13.47 -26.20 8.59
N SER A 76 -12.29 -25.61 8.40
CA SER A 76 -12.04 -24.56 7.40
C SER A 76 -10.60 -24.60 6.88
N HIS A 77 -10.41 -24.20 5.62
CA HIS A 77 -9.08 -23.99 5.03
C HIS A 77 -8.63 -22.52 5.04
N ASP A 78 -9.54 -21.59 5.29
CA ASP A 78 -9.31 -20.15 5.13
C ASP A 78 -9.85 -19.29 6.28
N LEU A 79 -10.37 -19.92 7.34
CA LEU A 79 -11.01 -19.31 8.52
C LEU A 79 -12.31 -18.54 8.23
N LYS A 80 -12.81 -18.59 6.99
CA LYS A 80 -14.02 -17.88 6.55
C LYS A 80 -15.15 -18.84 6.24
N HIS A 81 -14.85 -19.86 5.44
CA HIS A 81 -15.83 -20.87 5.03
C HIS A 81 -15.69 -22.07 5.95
N TRP A 82 -16.70 -22.30 6.79
CA TRP A 82 -16.72 -23.34 7.80
C TRP A 82 -17.69 -24.44 7.42
N LYS A 83 -17.20 -25.67 7.34
CA LYS A 83 -18.01 -26.87 7.14
C LYS A 83 -18.36 -27.46 8.51
N TYR A 84 -19.62 -27.81 8.74
CA TYR A 84 -20.02 -28.55 9.92
C TYR A 84 -19.48 -29.99 9.86
N GLU A 85 -18.72 -30.42 10.87
CA GLU A 85 -18.19 -31.79 10.97
C GLU A 85 -19.00 -32.67 11.95
N GLY A 86 -19.91 -32.07 12.72
CA GLY A 86 -20.77 -32.77 13.66
C GLY A 86 -20.54 -32.42 15.13
N VAL A 87 -21.12 -33.23 16.01
CA VAL A 87 -20.90 -33.15 17.46
C VAL A 87 -19.65 -33.98 17.80
N ALA A 88 -18.56 -33.30 18.12
CA ALA A 88 -17.28 -33.91 18.47
C ALA A 88 -17.36 -34.67 19.80
N LEU A 89 -18.05 -34.14 20.80
CA LEU A 89 -18.31 -34.83 22.07
C LEU A 89 -19.79 -34.69 22.41
N ALA A 90 -20.52 -35.82 22.40
CA ALA A 90 -21.95 -35.82 22.68
C ALA A 90 -22.24 -35.63 24.19
N PRO A 91 -23.34 -34.96 24.55
CA PRO A 91 -23.82 -34.93 25.92
C PRO A 91 -24.49 -36.28 26.28
N GLU A 92 -24.65 -36.53 27.58
CA GLU A 92 -25.42 -37.65 28.11
C GLU A 92 -26.85 -37.21 28.45
N THR A 93 -27.85 -38.01 28.10
CA THR A 93 -29.27 -37.64 28.24
C THR A 93 -30.03 -38.48 29.26
N ARG A 94 -29.44 -39.59 29.73
CA ARG A 94 -30.13 -40.58 30.57
C ARG A 94 -29.50 -40.71 31.95
N ASP A 95 -28.18 -40.70 32.03
CA ASP A 95 -27.46 -40.86 33.30
C ASP A 95 -27.21 -39.52 33.98
N THR A 96 -27.98 -39.21 35.03
CA THR A 96 -27.84 -37.98 35.84
C THR A 96 -26.55 -37.94 36.66
N GLY A 97 -25.90 -39.09 36.86
CA GLY A 97 -24.59 -39.21 37.50
C GLY A 97 -23.44 -38.83 36.58
N SER A 98 -23.66 -38.79 35.27
CA SER A 98 -22.64 -38.43 34.29
C SER A 98 -22.22 -36.96 34.41
N ASP A 99 -20.92 -36.73 34.27
CA ASP A 99 -20.33 -35.38 34.10
C ASP A 99 -20.86 -34.68 32.85
N LEU A 100 -21.27 -35.44 31.84
CA LEU A 100 -21.76 -34.92 30.56
C LEU A 100 -23.29 -34.84 30.50
N PHE A 101 -23.99 -35.09 31.61
CA PHE A 101 -25.45 -35.04 31.63
C PHE A 101 -25.97 -33.67 31.16
N VAL A 102 -27.06 -33.62 30.39
CA VAL A 102 -27.57 -32.38 29.77
C VAL A 102 -27.90 -31.24 30.74
N ASP A 103 -28.09 -31.50 32.03
CA ASP A 103 -28.28 -30.45 33.06
C ASP A 103 -26.96 -30.06 33.78
N ARG A 104 -25.82 -30.61 33.35
CA ARG A 104 -24.46 -30.20 33.76
C ARG A 104 -23.95 -29.06 32.89
N VAL A 105 -22.76 -28.59 33.24
CA VAL A 105 -22.04 -27.51 32.56
C VAL A 105 -20.86 -28.11 31.79
N ILE A 106 -20.77 -27.83 30.48
CA ILE A 106 -19.67 -28.24 29.59
C ILE A 106 -19.22 -26.98 28.85
N GLU A 107 -18.10 -26.39 29.24
CA GLU A 107 -17.70 -25.07 28.74
C GLU A 107 -16.25 -25.03 28.28
N ARG A 108 -15.97 -24.02 27.44
CA ARG A 108 -14.65 -23.66 26.93
C ARG A 108 -13.78 -24.81 26.41
N PRO A 109 -14.31 -25.73 25.58
CA PRO A 109 -13.53 -26.86 25.11
C PRO A 109 -12.31 -26.40 24.29
N LYS A 110 -11.17 -27.06 24.49
CA LYS A 110 -9.94 -26.83 23.73
C LYS A 110 -9.30 -28.16 23.34
N VAL A 111 -8.76 -28.23 22.13
CA VAL A 111 -8.17 -29.46 21.57
C VAL A 111 -6.71 -29.23 21.21
N ILE A 112 -5.85 -30.16 21.61
CA ILE A 112 -4.43 -30.23 21.20
C ILE A 112 -4.10 -31.62 20.67
N TYR A 113 -3.09 -31.70 19.78
CA TYR A 113 -2.63 -32.97 19.23
C TYR A 113 -1.39 -33.47 19.98
N ASN A 114 -1.46 -34.71 20.48
CA ASN A 114 -0.31 -35.39 21.06
C ASN A 114 0.38 -36.26 20.00
N SER A 115 1.57 -35.86 19.58
CA SER A 115 2.34 -36.59 18.55
C SER A 115 2.83 -37.97 18.99
N ARG A 116 3.00 -38.18 20.31
CA ARG A 116 3.49 -39.43 20.89
C ARG A 116 2.41 -40.51 20.89
N THR A 117 1.21 -40.18 21.37
CA THR A 117 0.06 -41.09 21.39
C THR A 117 -0.70 -41.10 20.07
N ARG A 118 -0.45 -40.10 19.21
CA ARG A 118 -1.17 -39.81 17.98
C ARG A 118 -2.66 -39.52 18.20
N GLN A 119 -3.01 -39.05 19.40
CA GLN A 119 -4.38 -38.72 19.77
C GLN A 119 -4.61 -37.22 19.79
N PHE A 120 -5.84 -36.83 19.47
CA PHE A 120 -6.36 -35.50 19.76
C PHE A 120 -6.95 -35.53 21.16
N VAL A 121 -6.53 -34.58 21.99
CA VAL A 121 -6.93 -34.50 23.40
C VAL A 121 -7.74 -33.23 23.59
N LEU A 122 -9.00 -33.41 23.98
CA LEU A 122 -9.95 -32.35 24.31
C LEU A 122 -9.98 -32.18 25.82
N TRP A 123 -9.80 -30.94 26.27
CA TRP A 123 -10.07 -30.55 27.66
C TRP A 123 -11.20 -29.53 27.71
N MET A 124 -12.03 -29.60 28.75
CA MET A 124 -13.16 -28.68 28.96
C MET A 124 -13.44 -28.47 30.44
N HIS A 125 -14.12 -27.36 30.77
CA HIS A 125 -14.68 -27.16 32.10
C HIS A 125 -15.93 -28.01 32.26
N ILE A 126 -15.97 -28.77 33.36
CA ILE A 126 -17.12 -29.55 33.81
C ILE A 126 -17.61 -29.01 35.14
N ASP A 127 -18.91 -28.74 35.21
CA ASP A 127 -19.53 -28.30 36.45
C ASP A 127 -20.94 -28.84 36.69
N LYS A 128 -21.40 -28.62 37.91
CA LYS A 128 -22.81 -28.75 38.31
C LYS A 128 -23.54 -27.44 38.09
N ASP A 129 -24.83 -27.50 38.33
CA ASP A 129 -25.73 -26.39 38.15
C ASP A 129 -25.56 -25.24 39.17
N ASP A 130 -24.65 -25.34 40.12
CA ASP A 130 -24.31 -24.30 41.08
C ASP A 130 -22.85 -23.85 40.98
N TYR A 131 -22.12 -24.29 39.95
CA TYR A 131 -20.67 -24.07 39.78
C TYR A 131 -19.80 -24.52 40.97
N SER A 132 -20.31 -25.40 41.84
CA SER A 132 -19.60 -25.89 43.03
C SER A 132 -18.65 -27.04 42.72
N TYR A 133 -18.81 -27.73 41.58
CA TYR A 133 -18.06 -28.92 41.24
C TYR A 133 -16.68 -28.56 40.70
N ALA A 134 -16.61 -27.57 39.79
CA ALA A 134 -15.40 -26.90 39.29
C ALA A 134 -14.27 -27.86 38.92
N ARG A 135 -14.44 -28.62 37.83
CA ARG A 135 -13.50 -29.65 37.36
C ARG A 135 -13.06 -29.43 35.92
N ALA A 136 -11.91 -30.00 35.58
CA ALA A 136 -11.43 -30.12 34.22
C ALA A 136 -11.69 -31.54 33.70
N GLY A 137 -12.52 -31.66 32.66
CA GLY A 137 -12.81 -32.89 31.93
C GLY A 137 -11.80 -33.14 30.81
N VAL A 138 -11.56 -34.41 30.49
CA VAL A 138 -10.66 -34.82 29.39
C VAL A 138 -11.29 -35.91 28.52
N ALA A 139 -11.13 -35.78 27.20
CA ALA A 139 -11.60 -36.72 26.19
C ALA A 139 -10.56 -36.90 25.08
N VAL A 140 -10.60 -38.04 24.38
CA VAL A 140 -9.63 -38.37 23.32
C VAL A 140 -10.29 -38.84 22.03
N SER A 141 -9.66 -38.56 20.90
CA SER A 141 -10.04 -39.12 19.60
C SER A 141 -8.83 -39.44 18.73
N ASP A 142 -9.02 -40.37 17.79
CA ASP A 142 -8.04 -40.68 16.74
C ASP A 142 -8.20 -39.76 15.50
N LYS A 143 -9.29 -39.00 15.44
CA LYS A 143 -9.61 -38.05 14.36
C LYS A 143 -9.74 -36.64 14.92
N PRO A 144 -9.30 -35.60 14.18
CA PRO A 144 -9.37 -34.23 14.69
C PRO A 144 -10.81 -33.83 15.00
N GLN A 145 -11.77 -34.12 14.12
CA GLN A 145 -13.18 -33.77 14.30
C GLN A 145 -13.95 -34.66 15.28
N GLY A 146 -13.34 -35.73 15.81
CA GLY A 146 -14.01 -36.71 16.65
C GLY A 146 -14.62 -37.90 15.89
N PRO A 147 -15.54 -38.65 16.53
CA PRO A 147 -16.05 -38.42 17.89
C PRO A 147 -14.98 -38.62 18.96
N TYR A 148 -15.10 -37.89 20.07
CA TYR A 148 -14.23 -37.96 21.24
C TYR A 148 -14.85 -38.88 22.29
N ARG A 149 -14.00 -39.72 22.88
CA ARG A 149 -14.36 -40.58 24.01
C ARG A 149 -13.95 -39.91 25.31
N TYR A 150 -14.93 -39.62 26.16
CA TYR A 150 -14.70 -39.04 27.47
C TYR A 150 -13.98 -40.02 28.40
N LEU A 151 -13.02 -39.51 29.17
CA LEU A 151 -12.23 -40.31 30.13
C LEU A 151 -12.58 -39.99 31.59
N GLY A 152 -13.23 -38.86 31.84
CA GLY A 152 -13.55 -38.37 33.18
C GLY A 152 -13.06 -36.95 33.42
N SER A 153 -13.32 -36.45 34.63
CA SER A 153 -12.87 -35.12 35.08
C SER A 153 -12.08 -35.19 36.38
N CYS A 154 -11.28 -34.16 36.66
CA CYS A 154 -10.58 -34.01 37.92
C CYS A 154 -10.56 -32.55 38.39
N ARG A 155 -10.28 -32.36 39.69
CA ARG A 155 -9.79 -31.08 40.22
C ARG A 155 -8.27 -31.09 40.12
N PRO A 156 -7.64 -30.35 39.18
CA PRO A 156 -6.19 -30.41 38.98
C PRO A 156 -5.46 -30.07 40.27
N ASN A 157 -4.63 -30.98 40.77
CA ASN A 157 -3.92 -30.83 42.05
C ASN A 157 -4.83 -30.54 43.26
N GLY A 158 -6.07 -31.05 43.24
CA GLY A 158 -7.09 -30.78 44.27
C GLY A 158 -7.71 -29.39 44.20
N GLN A 159 -7.32 -28.58 43.22
CA GLN A 159 -7.77 -27.19 43.05
C GLN A 159 -9.03 -27.10 42.17
N MET A 160 -9.83 -26.07 42.40
CA MET A 160 -10.99 -25.76 41.55
C MET A 160 -10.52 -25.43 40.13
N SER A 161 -11.27 -25.85 39.13
CA SER A 161 -11.07 -25.45 37.73
C SER A 161 -12.39 -25.03 37.12
N ARG A 162 -12.53 -23.74 36.78
CA ARG A 162 -13.66 -23.22 36.00
C ARG A 162 -13.18 -22.83 34.61
N ASP A 163 -13.34 -21.56 34.24
CA ASP A 163 -12.78 -20.97 33.03
C ASP A 163 -11.35 -21.44 32.77
N MET A 164 -11.13 -22.05 31.61
CA MET A 164 -9.88 -22.71 31.30
C MET A 164 -9.49 -22.65 29.82
N THR A 165 -8.21 -22.89 29.57
CA THR A 165 -7.63 -23.15 28.26
C THR A 165 -6.47 -24.14 28.35
N VAL A 166 -6.00 -24.64 27.22
CA VAL A 166 -4.77 -25.42 27.12
C VAL A 166 -3.79 -24.74 26.17
N PHE A 167 -2.51 -24.80 26.51
CA PHE A 167 -1.43 -24.28 25.69
C PHE A 167 -0.39 -25.37 25.46
N GLN A 168 -0.13 -25.70 24.19
CA GLN A 168 0.95 -26.59 23.79
C GLN A 168 2.14 -25.75 23.34
N ASP A 169 3.26 -25.90 24.04
CA ASP A 169 4.49 -25.18 23.75
C ASP A 169 5.28 -25.87 22.62
N GLU A 170 6.22 -25.14 22.04
CA GLU A 170 7.06 -25.58 20.92
C GLU A 170 7.96 -26.77 21.26
N ASP A 171 8.26 -26.96 22.55
CA ASP A 171 9.01 -28.12 23.05
C ASP A 171 8.14 -29.38 23.23
N GLY A 172 6.85 -29.30 22.91
CA GLY A 172 5.90 -30.39 23.04
C GLY A 172 5.35 -30.61 24.45
N ARG A 173 5.64 -29.75 25.43
CA ARG A 173 4.92 -29.75 26.72
C ARG A 173 3.56 -29.08 26.55
N ALA A 174 2.58 -29.53 27.32
CA ALA A 174 1.26 -28.94 27.35
C ALA A 174 0.91 -28.48 28.77
N TYR A 175 0.18 -27.36 28.84
CA TYR A 175 -0.19 -26.70 30.08
C TYR A 175 -1.69 -26.47 30.12
N LEU A 176 -2.31 -26.79 31.24
CA LEU A 176 -3.67 -26.39 31.57
C LEU A 176 -3.61 -25.05 32.33
N VAL A 177 -4.34 -24.05 31.84
CA VAL A 177 -4.44 -22.73 32.48
C VAL A 177 -5.89 -22.51 32.87
N TYR A 178 -6.16 -22.28 34.15
CA TYR A 178 -7.52 -22.32 34.69
C TYR A 178 -7.72 -21.37 35.86
N THR A 179 -8.94 -20.88 36.01
CA THR A 179 -9.37 -20.05 37.13
C THR A 179 -9.78 -20.93 38.32
N SER A 180 -9.27 -20.60 39.50
CA SER A 180 -9.37 -21.38 40.75
C SER A 180 -9.67 -20.47 41.96
N GLU A 181 -9.78 -21.08 43.15
CA GLU A 181 -9.94 -20.39 44.43
C GLU A 181 -11.12 -19.40 44.44
N ASN A 182 -12.32 -19.88 44.12
CA ASN A 182 -13.53 -19.04 43.97
C ASN A 182 -13.36 -17.92 42.94
N ASN A 183 -12.69 -18.26 41.84
CA ASN A 183 -12.31 -17.37 40.74
C ASN A 183 -11.39 -16.21 41.15
N ASN A 184 -10.73 -16.30 42.31
CA ASN A 184 -9.87 -15.23 42.80
C ASN A 184 -8.45 -15.31 42.23
N THR A 185 -7.99 -16.51 41.87
CA THR A 185 -6.61 -16.79 41.45
C THR A 185 -6.61 -17.68 40.21
N MET A 186 -5.72 -17.40 39.26
CA MET A 186 -5.50 -18.26 38.11
C MET A 186 -4.33 -19.22 38.37
N GLN A 187 -4.35 -20.39 37.76
CA GLN A 187 -3.31 -21.40 37.94
C GLN A 187 -2.86 -21.96 36.59
N VAL A 188 -1.58 -22.32 36.51
CA VAL A 188 -0.97 -23.01 35.35
C VAL A 188 -0.43 -24.34 35.84
N CYS A 189 -0.84 -25.43 35.21
CA CYS A 189 -0.41 -26.78 35.54
C CYS A 189 0.21 -27.46 34.32
N LEU A 190 1.37 -28.08 34.50
CA LEU A 190 1.98 -28.94 33.49
C LEU A 190 1.18 -30.24 33.37
N LEU A 191 0.85 -30.65 32.15
CA LEU A 191 0.19 -31.93 31.85
C LEU A 191 1.22 -33.06 31.67
N SER A 192 0.79 -34.30 31.91
CA SER A 192 1.56 -35.51 31.65
C SER A 192 1.93 -35.63 30.17
N SER A 193 2.91 -36.47 29.83
CA SER A 193 3.42 -36.57 28.44
C SER A 193 2.41 -37.08 27.40
N ASP A 194 1.32 -37.69 27.84
CA ASP A 194 0.16 -38.08 27.01
C ASP A 194 -0.94 -37.00 26.98
N TYR A 195 -0.75 -35.91 27.72
CA TYR A 195 -1.67 -34.78 27.95
C TYR A 195 -2.97 -35.13 28.67
N LEU A 196 -3.08 -36.33 29.28
CA LEU A 196 -4.34 -36.82 29.83
C LEU A 196 -4.55 -36.48 31.32
N LYS A 197 -3.50 -36.07 32.03
CA LYS A 197 -3.58 -35.79 33.47
C LYS A 197 -2.74 -34.56 33.86
N PRO A 198 -3.18 -33.78 34.86
CA PRO A 198 -2.31 -32.80 35.49
C PRO A 198 -1.17 -33.49 36.23
N THR A 199 0.03 -32.91 36.18
CA THR A 199 1.16 -33.30 37.03
C THR A 199 1.12 -32.50 38.35
N PRO A 200 1.86 -32.94 39.38
CA PRO A 200 2.04 -32.16 40.61
C PRO A 200 2.73 -30.79 40.41
N VAL A 201 3.25 -30.51 39.22
CA VAL A 201 3.94 -29.26 38.90
C VAL A 201 2.91 -28.22 38.42
N TYR A 202 2.60 -27.27 39.29
CA TYR A 202 1.71 -26.15 38.98
C TYR A 202 2.13 -24.87 39.70
N LYS A 203 1.58 -23.74 39.26
CA LYS A 203 1.83 -22.43 39.84
C LYS A 203 0.56 -21.59 39.91
N ARG A 204 0.42 -20.84 41.01
CA ARG A 204 -0.59 -19.78 41.17
C ARG A 204 -0.09 -18.51 40.50
N ILE A 205 -0.89 -17.92 39.63
CA ILE A 205 -0.60 -16.71 38.86
C ILE A 205 -1.77 -15.72 39.01
N LEU A 206 -1.50 -14.42 38.83
CA LEU A 206 -2.53 -13.38 38.94
C LEU A 206 -3.34 -13.47 40.27
N ILE A 207 -2.64 -13.71 41.37
CA ILE A 207 -3.24 -14.00 42.69
C ILE A 207 -4.11 -12.82 43.16
N GLY A 208 -5.36 -13.10 43.52
CA GLY A 208 -6.29 -12.10 44.05
C GLY A 208 -6.83 -11.10 43.01
N GLN A 209 -6.58 -11.33 41.72
CA GLN A 209 -6.93 -10.39 40.65
C GLN A 209 -8.29 -10.67 40.00
N ARG A 210 -8.96 -11.76 40.41
CA ARG A 210 -10.29 -12.16 39.93
C ARG A 210 -10.41 -12.22 38.39
N ARG A 211 -9.44 -12.90 37.76
CA ARG A 211 -9.34 -13.04 36.29
C ARG A 211 -9.91 -14.37 35.81
N GLU A 212 -10.51 -14.35 34.63
CA GLU A 212 -11.13 -15.51 33.97
C GLU A 212 -10.89 -15.49 32.45
N ALA A 213 -11.52 -16.43 31.73
CA ALA A 213 -11.49 -16.53 30.27
C ALA A 213 -10.07 -16.52 29.65
N PRO A 214 -9.14 -17.39 30.12
CA PRO A 214 -7.73 -17.31 29.74
C PRO A 214 -7.50 -17.65 28.26
N ALA A 215 -6.76 -16.80 27.56
CA ALA A 215 -6.31 -17.04 26.19
C ALA A 215 -4.79 -16.82 26.09
N VAL A 216 -4.04 -17.91 25.87
CA VAL A 216 -2.56 -17.91 25.91
C VAL A 216 -1.98 -17.95 24.50
N PHE A 217 -0.90 -17.21 24.26
CA PHE A 217 -0.09 -17.32 23.06
C PHE A 217 1.39 -17.02 23.35
N LYS A 218 2.27 -17.35 22.41
CA LYS A 218 3.72 -17.16 22.52
C LYS A 218 4.24 -16.39 21.31
N GLN A 219 5.10 -15.40 21.56
CA GLN A 219 5.79 -14.64 20.52
C GLN A 219 7.16 -14.20 21.00
N GLY A 220 8.19 -14.37 20.15
CA GLY A 220 9.55 -13.91 20.45
C GLY A 220 10.12 -14.50 21.74
N GLY A 221 9.80 -15.76 22.04
CA GLY A 221 10.26 -16.45 23.26
C GLY A 221 9.51 -16.09 24.54
N ARG A 222 8.52 -15.18 24.49
CA ARG A 222 7.70 -14.78 25.64
C ARG A 222 6.28 -15.30 25.55
N TYR A 223 5.68 -15.51 26.72
CA TYR A 223 4.32 -16.03 26.87
C TYR A 223 3.41 -14.88 27.27
N PHE A 224 2.27 -14.79 26.60
CA PHE A 224 1.27 -13.78 26.78
C PHE A 224 -0.05 -14.45 27.14
N LEU A 225 -0.83 -13.80 28.00
CA LEU A 225 -2.10 -14.30 28.49
C LEU A 225 -3.10 -13.13 28.49
N ILE A 226 -4.22 -13.29 27.80
CA ILE A 226 -5.35 -12.36 27.85
C ILE A 226 -6.45 -12.96 28.71
N THR A 227 -7.10 -12.12 29.53
CA THR A 227 -8.16 -12.52 30.47
C THR A 227 -9.24 -11.46 30.55
N SER A 228 -10.45 -11.83 30.98
CA SER A 228 -11.50 -10.93 31.45
C SER A 228 -11.56 -10.89 32.99
N LEU A 229 -12.33 -9.94 33.53
CA LEU A 229 -12.71 -9.87 34.94
C LEU A 229 -13.97 -10.74 35.18
N CYS A 230 -14.16 -11.23 36.40
CA CYS A 230 -15.39 -11.92 36.82
C CYS A 230 -16.58 -10.94 36.98
N SER A 231 -17.39 -10.77 35.94
CA SER A 231 -18.60 -9.91 35.95
C SER A 231 -19.87 -10.62 35.47
N GLY A 232 -19.94 -11.94 35.63
CA GLY A 232 -21.05 -12.74 35.10
C GLY A 232 -21.06 -12.69 33.58
N TRP A 233 -22.20 -12.36 32.97
CA TRP A 233 -22.33 -12.25 31.52
C TRP A 233 -21.94 -10.88 30.95
N ASP A 234 -21.88 -9.85 31.79
CA ASP A 234 -21.62 -8.49 31.30
C ASP A 234 -20.15 -8.37 30.85
N PRO A 235 -19.88 -7.82 29.66
CA PRO A 235 -18.52 -7.67 29.16
C PRO A 235 -17.75 -6.60 29.95
N ASN A 236 -16.42 -6.73 29.98
CA ASN A 236 -15.55 -5.86 30.76
C ASN A 236 -14.19 -5.68 30.09
N ALA A 237 -13.34 -4.82 30.68
CA ALA A 237 -12.02 -4.55 30.15
C ALA A 237 -11.11 -5.77 30.29
N ALA A 238 -10.63 -6.27 29.14
CA ALA A 238 -9.57 -7.26 29.12
C ALA A 238 -8.31 -6.74 29.82
N ARG A 239 -7.51 -7.67 30.33
CA ARG A 239 -6.14 -7.43 30.80
C ARG A 239 -5.26 -8.48 30.16
N TRP A 240 -4.04 -8.07 29.82
CA TRP A 240 -3.02 -9.03 29.40
C TRP A 240 -1.92 -9.15 30.45
N ALA A 241 -1.24 -10.27 30.46
CA ALA A 241 -0.07 -10.54 31.30
C ALA A 241 1.03 -11.17 30.46
N VAL A 242 2.28 -11.04 30.91
CA VAL A 242 3.46 -11.59 30.24
C VAL A 242 4.39 -12.31 31.20
N ALA A 243 5.00 -13.39 30.73
CA ALA A 243 6.01 -14.17 31.44
C ALA A 243 7.09 -14.68 30.48
N ASP A 244 8.27 -14.98 31.03
CA ASP A 244 9.37 -15.60 30.28
C ASP A 244 9.25 -17.14 30.23
N SER A 245 8.34 -17.74 31.01
CA SER A 245 7.95 -19.17 30.91
C SER A 245 6.53 -19.40 31.45
N MET A 246 5.86 -20.47 31.02
CA MET A 246 4.50 -20.82 31.49
C MET A 246 4.40 -20.98 33.02
N LEU A 247 5.44 -21.55 33.66
CA LEU A 247 5.56 -21.71 35.11
C LEU A 247 6.38 -20.57 35.77
N GLY A 248 6.62 -19.48 35.03
CA GLY A 248 7.37 -18.32 35.46
C GLY A 248 6.53 -17.32 36.26
N GLU A 249 7.09 -16.14 36.51
CA GLU A 249 6.34 -15.02 37.10
C GLU A 249 5.54 -14.31 36.02
N TRP A 250 4.23 -14.20 36.21
CA TRP A 250 3.33 -13.50 35.29
C TRP A 250 3.08 -12.08 35.78
N ARG A 251 3.42 -11.10 34.93
CA ARG A 251 3.21 -9.68 35.21
C ARG A 251 2.00 -9.18 34.46
N GLN A 252 0.94 -8.82 35.18
CA GLN A 252 -0.24 -8.18 34.59
C GLN A 252 0.10 -6.78 34.05
N GLN A 253 -0.51 -6.45 32.93
CA GLN A 253 -0.35 -5.20 32.19
C GLN A 253 -1.73 -4.55 31.99
N GLY A 254 -1.78 -3.50 31.16
CA GLY A 254 -2.98 -2.73 30.87
C GLY A 254 -4.06 -3.47 30.05
N ASN A 255 -5.03 -2.70 29.55
CA ASN A 255 -6.03 -3.19 28.61
C ASN A 255 -5.37 -3.35 27.23
N PRO A 256 -5.41 -4.54 26.60
CA PRO A 256 -4.85 -4.71 25.25
C PRO A 256 -5.76 -4.12 24.16
N CYS A 257 -7.04 -3.84 24.46
CA CYS A 257 -7.97 -3.27 23.49
C CYS A 257 -7.77 -1.77 23.37
N VAL A 258 -7.75 -1.27 22.13
CA VAL A 258 -7.55 0.14 21.81
C VAL A 258 -8.71 0.61 20.93
N GLY A 259 -9.26 1.79 21.25
CA GLY A 259 -10.38 2.39 20.52
C GLY A 259 -11.69 2.47 21.32
N GLU A 260 -12.76 2.83 20.62
CA GLU A 260 -14.13 2.85 21.13
C GLU A 260 -14.53 1.47 21.67
N ASP A 261 -15.33 1.42 22.74
CA ASP A 261 -15.76 0.18 23.42
C ASP A 261 -14.64 -0.73 23.95
N SER A 262 -13.39 -0.28 23.98
CA SER A 262 -12.27 -1.04 24.57
C SER A 262 -12.48 -1.39 26.04
N ALA A 263 -13.26 -0.58 26.79
CA ALA A 263 -13.61 -0.83 28.19
C ALA A 263 -14.52 -2.04 28.40
N THR A 264 -15.15 -2.56 27.35
CA THR A 264 -15.95 -3.80 27.35
C THR A 264 -15.36 -4.84 26.41
N THR A 265 -14.09 -4.69 26.00
CA THR A 265 -13.46 -5.57 25.00
C THR A 265 -14.35 -5.65 23.73
N PHE A 266 -14.86 -4.50 23.29
CA PHE A 266 -15.81 -4.39 22.17
C PHE A 266 -17.07 -5.27 22.36
N HIS A 267 -17.62 -5.22 23.58
CA HIS A 267 -18.79 -5.98 24.05
C HIS A 267 -18.62 -7.50 23.99
N SER A 268 -17.39 -7.99 24.23
CA SER A 268 -17.06 -9.41 24.12
C SER A 268 -16.22 -9.91 25.30
N GLN A 269 -16.02 -11.23 25.38
CA GLN A 269 -15.17 -11.89 26.37
C GLN A 269 -14.18 -12.82 25.67
N SER A 270 -12.90 -12.78 26.06
CA SER A 270 -11.85 -13.58 25.43
C SER A 270 -12.15 -15.09 25.48
N THR A 271 -11.72 -15.82 24.47
CA THR A 271 -11.92 -17.28 24.43
C THR A 271 -10.70 -18.04 23.92
N PHE A 272 -9.99 -17.46 22.94
CA PHE A 272 -8.78 -18.06 22.38
C PHE A 272 -7.91 -17.03 21.65
N VAL A 273 -6.64 -17.36 21.44
CA VAL A 273 -5.77 -16.65 20.49
C VAL A 273 -5.22 -17.68 19.51
N LEU A 274 -5.57 -17.54 18.23
CA LEU A 274 -5.13 -18.42 17.16
C LEU A 274 -3.89 -17.82 16.46
N PRO A 275 -2.74 -18.52 16.45
CA PRO A 275 -1.63 -18.15 15.57
C PRO A 275 -2.00 -18.40 14.10
N VAL A 276 -1.79 -17.40 13.24
CA VAL A 276 -2.11 -17.44 11.80
C VAL A 276 -0.85 -17.17 10.98
N GLY A 277 -0.57 -18.02 9.99
CA GLY A 277 0.58 -17.86 9.08
C GLY A 277 1.86 -18.62 9.47
N GLY A 278 1.84 -19.44 10.51
CA GLY A 278 2.91 -20.40 10.84
C GLY A 278 2.36 -21.82 11.00
N SER A 279 3.19 -22.84 10.75
CA SER A 279 2.95 -24.19 11.29
C SER A 279 2.83 -24.11 12.81
N ALA A 280 1.99 -24.97 13.41
CA ALA A 280 1.85 -25.09 14.87
C ALA A 280 3.23 -25.01 15.56
N GLY A 281 3.46 -23.96 16.36
CA GLY A 281 4.76 -23.68 16.99
C GLY A 281 5.46 -22.37 16.59
N GLY A 282 4.72 -21.26 16.47
CA GLY A 282 5.26 -19.93 16.79
C GLY A 282 6.55 -19.45 16.10
N GLN A 283 6.70 -19.58 14.78
CA GLN A 283 7.80 -18.90 14.08
C GLN A 283 7.58 -17.37 13.93
N ALA A 284 8.68 -16.62 14.06
CA ALA A 284 8.76 -15.18 13.86
C ALA A 284 8.23 -14.79 12.46
N GLY A 285 7.10 -14.08 12.43
CA GLY A 285 6.39 -13.68 11.21
C GLY A 285 4.91 -14.07 11.18
N ALA A 286 4.42 -14.89 12.12
CA ALA A 286 3.00 -15.21 12.26
C ALA A 286 2.20 -14.04 12.89
N GLY A 287 1.04 -13.72 12.31
CA GLY A 287 0.05 -12.85 12.93
C GLY A 287 -0.82 -13.64 13.92
N PHE A 288 -1.52 -12.97 14.81
CA PHE A 288 -2.44 -13.63 15.75
C PHE A 288 -3.88 -13.16 15.49
N LEU A 289 -4.83 -14.06 15.73
CA LEU A 289 -6.26 -13.74 15.75
C LEU A 289 -6.76 -13.88 17.18
N PHE A 290 -7.15 -12.75 17.78
CA PHE A 290 -7.90 -12.73 19.03
C PHE A 290 -9.32 -13.19 18.75
N MET A 291 -9.79 -14.20 19.49
CA MET A 291 -11.13 -14.73 19.40
C MET A 291 -11.87 -14.48 20.72
N ALA A 292 -13.07 -13.95 20.60
CA ALA A 292 -13.96 -13.66 21.72
C ALA A 292 -15.42 -13.99 21.38
N ASP A 293 -16.19 -14.26 22.42
CA ASP A 293 -17.63 -14.47 22.35
C ASP A 293 -18.36 -13.17 22.77
N ARG A 294 -19.40 -12.80 22.04
CA ARG A 294 -20.37 -11.77 22.43
C ARG A 294 -21.61 -12.46 22.97
N TRP A 295 -21.63 -12.64 24.28
CA TRP A 295 -22.69 -13.39 24.94
C TRP A 295 -24.03 -12.66 24.89
N ASN A 296 -25.06 -13.35 24.40
CA ASN A 296 -26.44 -12.94 24.56
C ASN A 296 -27.03 -13.69 25.76
N LYS A 297 -26.94 -13.10 26.95
CA LYS A 297 -27.29 -13.78 28.21
C LYS A 297 -28.73 -14.29 28.27
N THR A 298 -29.67 -13.66 27.57
CA THR A 298 -31.08 -14.10 27.57
C THR A 298 -31.43 -15.04 26.41
N ASP A 299 -30.53 -15.22 25.45
CA ASP A 299 -30.66 -16.16 24.33
C ASP A 299 -29.27 -16.65 23.89
N LEU A 300 -28.72 -17.60 24.66
CA LEU A 300 -27.34 -18.07 24.48
C LEU A 300 -27.09 -18.68 23.10
N GLU A 301 -28.11 -19.30 22.49
CA GLU A 301 -28.05 -19.85 21.13
C GLU A 301 -27.80 -18.75 20.08
N ARG A 302 -28.19 -17.50 20.39
CA ARG A 302 -27.96 -16.34 19.53
C ARG A 302 -26.67 -15.57 19.81
N SER A 303 -25.83 -16.03 20.73
CA SER A 303 -24.54 -15.38 21.01
C SER A 303 -23.69 -15.25 19.73
N GLU A 304 -22.94 -14.17 19.61
CA GLU A 304 -22.16 -13.85 18.42
C GLU A 304 -20.66 -14.03 18.65
N TYR A 305 -19.88 -13.89 17.59
CA TYR A 305 -18.43 -13.98 17.64
C TYR A 305 -17.79 -12.63 17.32
N LEU A 306 -16.72 -12.29 18.04
CA LEU A 306 -15.83 -11.19 17.69
C LEU A 306 -14.41 -11.72 17.50
N TRP A 307 -13.94 -11.78 16.26
CA TRP A 307 -12.57 -12.18 15.96
C TRP A 307 -11.81 -11.03 15.30
N LEU A 308 -10.72 -10.61 15.93
CA LEU A 308 -9.93 -9.43 15.55
C LEU A 308 -8.44 -9.77 15.42
N PRO A 309 -7.69 -9.09 14.53
CA PRO A 309 -6.24 -9.25 14.49
C PRO A 309 -5.62 -8.76 15.80
N LEU A 310 -4.68 -9.54 16.34
CA LEU A 310 -3.87 -9.19 17.49
C LEU A 310 -2.44 -8.95 17.03
N ARG A 311 -1.84 -7.86 17.53
CA ARG A 311 -0.44 -7.51 17.27
C ARG A 311 0.32 -7.36 18.57
N VAL A 312 1.62 -7.66 18.51
CA VAL A 312 2.56 -7.29 19.57
C VAL A 312 3.58 -6.35 18.97
N GLU A 313 3.55 -5.10 19.42
CA GLU A 313 4.42 -4.02 18.97
C GLU A 313 5.15 -3.47 20.20
N ASP A 314 6.49 -3.39 20.11
CA ASP A 314 7.37 -2.98 21.21
C ASP A 314 7.07 -3.70 22.54
N GLY A 315 6.73 -5.00 22.45
CA GLY A 315 6.41 -5.84 23.59
C GLY A 315 5.03 -5.59 24.22
N ARG A 316 4.18 -4.75 23.63
CA ARG A 316 2.80 -4.49 24.06
C ARG A 316 1.79 -5.21 23.18
N VAL A 317 0.79 -5.82 23.79
CA VAL A 317 -0.33 -6.44 23.07
C VAL A 317 -1.36 -5.37 22.70
N MET A 318 -1.73 -5.33 21.42
CA MET A 318 -2.68 -4.38 20.84
C MET A 318 -3.77 -5.15 20.07
N ILE A 319 -5.04 -4.85 20.37
CA ILE A 319 -6.23 -5.35 19.66
C ILE A 319 -7.09 -4.13 19.32
N GLU A 320 -7.35 -3.93 18.03
CA GLU A 320 -8.10 -2.78 17.51
C GLU A 320 -9.30 -3.28 16.70
N ASP A 321 -10.51 -2.77 16.99
CA ASP A 321 -11.70 -2.98 16.15
C ASP A 321 -11.69 -2.03 14.96
N LYS A 322 -10.78 -2.27 14.01
CA LYS A 322 -10.72 -1.48 12.77
C LYS A 322 -11.88 -1.87 11.87
N ARG A 323 -12.75 -0.91 11.58
CA ARG A 323 -13.87 -1.05 10.64
C ARG A 323 -13.50 -0.45 9.31
N GLU A 324 -13.97 -1.06 8.23
CA GLU A 324 -13.78 -0.53 6.88
C GLU A 324 -15.06 -0.73 6.05
N ARG A 325 -15.39 0.24 5.21
CA ARG A 325 -16.52 0.18 4.29
C ARG A 325 -16.10 0.68 2.90
N VAL A 326 -16.32 -0.16 1.90
CA VAL A 326 -16.13 0.19 0.48
C VAL A 326 -17.43 0.83 -0.05
N TYR A 327 -17.30 1.96 -0.75
CA TYR A 327 -18.43 2.71 -1.33
C TYR A 327 -18.47 2.65 -2.86
N ARG A 328 -17.31 2.48 -3.51
CA ARG A 328 -17.19 2.39 -4.97
C ARG A 328 -16.20 1.30 -5.35
N ARG A 329 -16.55 0.56 -6.40
CA ARG A 329 -15.65 -0.29 -7.18
C ARG A 329 -15.73 0.22 -8.62
N VAL A 330 -14.59 0.51 -9.23
CA VAL A 330 -14.49 1.12 -10.56
C VAL A 330 -13.44 0.38 -11.37
N ASP A 331 -13.74 0.02 -12.61
CA ASP A 331 -12.75 -0.56 -13.52
C ASP A 331 -11.68 0.49 -13.85
N ALA A 332 -10.42 0.06 -13.89
CA ALA A 332 -9.30 0.93 -14.15
C ALA A 332 -8.21 0.18 -14.91
N ARG A 333 -7.55 0.87 -15.83
CA ARG A 333 -6.48 0.27 -16.63
C ARG A 333 -5.13 0.42 -15.90
N PRO A 334 -4.12 -0.40 -16.24
CA PRO A 334 -2.77 -0.19 -15.74
C PRO A 334 -2.28 1.22 -16.08
N LEU A 335 -1.70 1.92 -15.10
CA LEU A 335 -1.13 3.27 -15.26
C LEU A 335 -2.16 4.39 -15.59
N SER A 336 -3.45 4.12 -15.35
CA SER A 336 -4.49 5.15 -15.34
C SER A 336 -4.21 6.18 -14.24
N LEU A 337 -4.30 7.46 -14.56
CA LEU A 337 -4.34 8.51 -13.54
C LEU A 337 -5.73 8.52 -12.89
N VAL A 338 -5.76 8.55 -11.57
CA VAL A 338 -7.00 8.45 -10.79
C VAL A 338 -7.07 9.59 -9.80
N SER A 339 -8.22 10.26 -9.78
CA SER A 339 -8.58 11.20 -8.73
C SER A 339 -9.79 10.64 -8.00
N TYR A 340 -9.77 10.66 -6.67
CA TYR A 340 -10.97 10.40 -5.90
C TYR A 340 -11.14 11.44 -4.79
N SER A 341 -12.39 11.72 -4.44
CA SER A 341 -12.75 12.57 -3.31
C SER A 341 -13.95 11.99 -2.56
N MET A 342 -13.94 12.17 -1.26
CA MET A 342 -14.94 11.72 -0.30
C MET A 342 -15.21 12.84 0.70
N ARG A 343 -16.47 13.26 0.81
CA ARG A 343 -16.90 14.17 1.86
C ARG A 343 -17.37 13.36 3.06
N LEU A 344 -16.57 13.35 4.12
CA LEU A 344 -16.83 12.64 5.36
C LEU A 344 -17.55 13.59 6.33
N GLN A 345 -18.61 13.12 6.99
CA GLN A 345 -19.20 13.86 8.11
C GLN A 345 -18.29 13.76 9.34
N GLU A 346 -18.39 14.74 10.23
CA GLU A 346 -17.66 14.73 11.50
C GLU A 346 -18.10 13.52 12.34
N GLY A 347 -17.17 12.58 12.54
CA GLY A 347 -17.37 11.39 13.36
C GLY A 347 -16.56 11.44 14.66
N LYS A 348 -16.90 10.57 15.62
CA LYS A 348 -16.06 10.30 16.78
C LYS A 348 -14.94 9.33 16.38
N GLY A 349 -13.72 9.57 16.85
CA GLY A 349 -12.57 8.68 16.60
C GLY A 349 -11.78 9.02 15.34
N ARG A 350 -10.77 8.20 15.05
CA ARG A 350 -9.87 8.38 13.91
C ARG A 350 -10.40 7.60 12.70
N TYR A 351 -10.56 8.28 11.58
CA TYR A 351 -10.98 7.70 10.31
C TYR A 351 -10.12 8.23 9.15
N TRP A 352 -10.07 7.48 8.07
CA TRP A 352 -9.38 7.83 6.82
C TRP A 352 -10.17 7.32 5.63
N SER A 353 -10.11 8.04 4.52
CA SER A 353 -10.49 7.46 3.22
C SER A 353 -9.36 6.58 2.70
N PHE A 354 -9.68 5.61 1.85
CA PHE A 354 -8.69 4.82 1.16
C PHE A 354 -9.07 4.61 -0.31
N ILE A 355 -8.05 4.40 -1.13
CA ILE A 355 -8.15 3.82 -2.46
C ILE A 355 -7.25 2.58 -2.56
N ARG A 356 -7.80 1.50 -3.09
CA ARG A 356 -7.12 0.20 -3.25
C ARG A 356 -7.16 -0.24 -4.69
N PHE A 357 -6.04 -0.71 -5.20
CA PHE A 357 -5.90 -1.19 -6.57
C PHE A 357 -5.78 -2.71 -6.58
N TYR A 358 -6.48 -3.37 -7.49
CA TYR A 358 -6.51 -4.82 -7.57
C TYR A 358 -6.24 -5.30 -8.99
N ASN A 359 -5.63 -6.48 -9.10
CA ASN A 359 -5.53 -7.17 -10.37
C ASN A 359 -6.82 -7.94 -10.72
N ALA A 360 -6.87 -8.54 -11.91
CA ALA A 360 -8.01 -9.33 -12.39
C ALA A 360 -8.30 -10.63 -11.58
N LYS A 361 -7.48 -10.95 -10.57
CA LYS A 361 -7.67 -12.09 -9.65
C LYS A 361 -8.01 -11.61 -8.23
N ASP A 362 -8.55 -10.40 -8.11
CA ASP A 362 -8.90 -9.71 -6.85
C ASP A 362 -7.73 -9.63 -5.84
N SER A 363 -6.47 -9.70 -6.29
CA SER A 363 -5.32 -9.52 -5.39
C SER A 363 -4.98 -8.04 -5.27
N LEU A 364 -4.88 -7.54 -4.04
CA LEU A 364 -4.47 -6.18 -3.73
C LEU A 364 -3.05 -5.92 -4.24
N LEU A 365 -2.88 -4.83 -5.00
CA LEU A 365 -1.62 -4.38 -5.58
C LEU A 365 -1.01 -3.23 -4.76
N LEU A 366 -1.83 -2.26 -4.37
CA LEU A 366 -1.43 -1.08 -3.62
C LEU A 366 -2.64 -0.43 -2.93
N GLU A 367 -2.39 0.25 -1.83
CA GLU A 367 -3.36 1.06 -1.09
C GLU A 367 -2.77 2.44 -0.81
N TYR A 368 -3.58 3.47 -0.97
CA TYR A 368 -3.34 4.80 -0.42
C TYR A 368 -4.42 5.14 0.60
N LYS A 369 -4.01 5.79 1.69
CA LYS A 369 -4.91 6.34 2.71
C LYS A 369 -4.78 7.86 2.70
N ALA A 370 -5.90 8.56 2.78
CA ALA A 370 -5.93 10.01 2.75
C ALA A 370 -7.13 10.60 3.51
N ASP A 371 -7.07 11.89 3.80
CA ASP A 371 -8.13 12.62 4.50
C ASP A 371 -9.15 13.15 3.49
N GLY A 372 -10.00 12.26 2.98
CA GLY A 372 -11.12 12.62 2.09
C GLY A 372 -10.80 12.66 0.60
N GLY A 373 -9.63 12.21 0.14
CA GLY A 373 -9.36 12.10 -1.30
C GLY A 373 -7.88 12.01 -1.62
N ASP A 374 -7.56 11.55 -2.82
CA ASP A 374 -6.19 11.50 -3.32
C ASP A 374 -6.17 11.64 -4.86
N TYR A 375 -5.02 12.05 -5.38
CA TYR A 375 -4.68 12.04 -6.79
C TYR A 375 -3.45 11.15 -6.99
N THR A 376 -3.62 10.05 -7.70
CA THR A 376 -2.61 8.99 -7.80
C THR A 376 -2.65 8.28 -9.15
N GLU A 377 -1.82 7.26 -9.32
CA GLU A 377 -1.79 6.41 -10.51
C GLU A 377 -2.18 4.97 -10.13
N ALA A 378 -2.78 4.24 -11.06
CA ALA A 378 -3.01 2.82 -10.91
C ALA A 378 -1.69 2.03 -11.14
N PRO A 379 -1.25 1.16 -10.21
CA PRO A 379 -0.10 0.30 -10.43
C PRO A 379 -0.24 -0.55 -11.71
N PRO A 380 0.88 -1.03 -12.27
CA PRO A 380 0.85 -2.01 -13.33
C PRO A 380 0.01 -3.22 -12.93
N ARG A 381 -0.75 -3.77 -13.91
CA ARG A 381 -1.66 -4.92 -13.75
C ARG A 381 -2.95 -4.63 -12.99
N THR A 382 -3.24 -3.37 -12.66
CA THR A 382 -4.57 -2.98 -12.20
C THR A 382 -5.62 -3.39 -13.22
N ALA A 383 -6.73 -3.94 -12.72
CA ALA A 383 -7.95 -4.22 -13.47
C ALA A 383 -9.12 -3.40 -12.92
N PHE A 384 -9.16 -3.18 -11.61
CA PHE A 384 -10.15 -2.34 -10.95
C PHE A 384 -9.57 -1.75 -9.67
N LEU A 385 -10.28 -0.76 -9.13
CA LEU A 385 -9.98 -0.14 -7.85
C LEU A 385 -11.23 -0.08 -6.96
N THR A 386 -11.02 0.08 -5.66
CA THR A 386 -12.08 0.37 -4.70
C THR A 386 -11.76 1.59 -3.87
N VAL A 387 -12.77 2.40 -3.57
CA VAL A 387 -12.67 3.56 -2.69
C VAL A 387 -13.59 3.35 -1.48
N GLY A 388 -13.07 3.65 -0.29
CA GLY A 388 -13.79 3.43 0.96
C GLY A 388 -13.30 4.27 2.13
N VAL A 389 -13.89 4.03 3.30
CA VAL A 389 -13.50 4.64 4.58
C VAL A 389 -13.08 3.54 5.54
N GLY A 390 -11.97 3.74 6.24
CA GLY A 390 -11.55 2.94 7.39
C GLY A 390 -11.49 3.79 8.65
N GLY A 391 -11.59 3.17 9.81
CA GLY A 391 -11.48 3.88 11.08
C GLY A 391 -11.41 2.96 12.29
N ASP A 392 -11.04 3.55 13.42
CA ASP A 392 -10.93 2.89 14.71
C ASP A 392 -12.30 3.04 15.43
N GLY A 393 -13.24 2.11 15.18
CA GLY A 393 -14.61 2.15 15.73
C GLY A 393 -15.70 2.49 14.71
N GLN A 394 -16.76 3.19 15.13
CA GLN A 394 -17.88 3.51 14.26
C GLN A 394 -17.44 4.42 13.09
N LEU A 395 -17.67 3.98 11.86
CA LEU A 395 -17.31 4.74 10.67
C LEU A 395 -18.19 6.00 10.53
N PRO A 396 -17.63 7.15 10.09
CA PRO A 396 -18.42 8.34 9.83
C PRO A 396 -19.38 8.11 8.67
N ALA A 397 -20.48 8.88 8.66
CA ALA A 397 -21.32 8.96 7.49
C ALA A 397 -20.57 9.65 6.33
N VAL A 398 -20.93 9.30 5.09
CA VAL A 398 -20.28 9.80 3.88
C VAL A 398 -21.33 10.51 3.02
N ASP A 399 -21.14 11.82 2.83
CA ASP A 399 -22.07 12.67 2.06
C ASP A 399 -21.95 12.41 0.56
N SER A 400 -20.73 12.26 0.06
CA SER A 400 -20.47 12.06 -1.36
C SER A 400 -19.17 11.30 -1.60
N VAL A 401 -19.14 10.57 -2.72
CA VAL A 401 -17.96 9.85 -3.23
C VAL A 401 -17.86 10.10 -4.73
N GLN A 402 -16.76 10.69 -5.17
CA GLN A 402 -16.44 10.89 -6.58
C GLN A 402 -15.15 10.15 -6.92
N VAL A 403 -15.14 9.49 -8.07
CA VAL A 403 -13.98 8.76 -8.59
C VAL A 403 -13.90 9.05 -10.08
N THR A 404 -12.76 9.56 -10.53
CA THR A 404 -12.46 9.80 -11.93
C THR A 404 -11.21 9.01 -12.29
N VAL A 405 -11.34 8.15 -13.30
CA VAL A 405 -10.22 7.38 -13.87
C VAL A 405 -9.80 8.01 -15.20
N ASP A 406 -8.57 7.73 -15.62
CA ASP A 406 -7.96 8.25 -16.85
C ASP A 406 -7.93 9.79 -16.90
N VAL A 407 -7.66 10.40 -15.75
CA VAL A 407 -7.61 11.86 -15.60
C VAL A 407 -6.61 12.45 -16.59
N GLY A 408 -7.10 13.36 -17.45
CA GLY A 408 -6.29 14.05 -18.45
C GLY A 408 -6.10 13.28 -19.77
N GLU A 409 -6.53 12.02 -19.88
CA GLU A 409 -6.46 11.29 -21.15
C GLU A 409 -7.45 11.87 -22.17
N LYS A 410 -6.97 12.15 -23.38
CA LYS A 410 -7.80 12.65 -24.48
C LYS A 410 -8.46 11.50 -25.22
N ALA A 411 -9.77 11.63 -25.48
CA ALA A 411 -10.55 10.62 -26.19
C ALA A 411 -10.09 10.42 -27.65
N VAL A 412 -9.57 11.49 -28.28
CA VAL A 412 -9.09 11.46 -29.66
C VAL A 412 -7.57 11.61 -29.68
N LYS A 413 -6.89 10.70 -30.39
CA LYS A 413 -5.45 10.79 -30.67
C LYS A 413 -5.26 11.41 -32.04
N HIS A 414 -4.35 12.37 -32.14
CA HIS A 414 -3.99 13.05 -33.37
C HIS A 414 -2.60 12.59 -33.83
N GLU A 415 -2.43 12.46 -35.15
CA GLU A 415 -1.09 12.30 -35.72
C GLU A 415 -0.31 13.63 -35.62
N PRO A 416 1.02 13.59 -35.40
CA PRO A 416 1.83 14.79 -35.33
C PRO A 416 1.79 15.57 -36.65
N LEU A 417 1.56 16.88 -36.58
CA LEU A 417 1.68 17.78 -37.74
C LEU A 417 3.15 18.15 -38.04
N CYS A 418 4.04 17.87 -37.09
CA CYS A 418 5.46 18.09 -37.24
C CYS A 418 6.18 16.86 -37.82
N ASP A 419 7.30 17.09 -38.52
CA ASP A 419 8.21 15.99 -38.89
C ASP A 419 9.04 15.58 -37.67
N VAL A 420 8.61 14.49 -37.03
CA VAL A 420 9.28 13.96 -35.83
C VAL A 420 10.73 13.54 -36.14
N ARG A 421 11.06 13.12 -37.37
CA ARG A 421 12.45 12.77 -37.73
C ARG A 421 13.35 14.01 -37.75
N GLN A 422 12.84 15.14 -38.23
CA GLN A 422 13.55 16.42 -38.13
C GLN A 422 13.75 16.82 -36.67
N TYR A 423 12.72 16.64 -35.83
CA TYR A 423 12.78 16.98 -34.41
C TYR A 423 13.69 16.05 -33.59
N LEU A 424 14.04 14.87 -34.11
CA LEU A 424 15.02 13.97 -33.51
C LEU A 424 16.46 14.27 -33.93
N ARG A 425 16.70 15.24 -34.83
CA ARG A 425 18.06 15.67 -35.18
C ARG A 425 18.68 16.38 -33.97
N PRO A 426 19.88 15.97 -33.51
CA PRO A 426 20.49 16.57 -32.32
C PRO A 426 20.73 18.07 -32.48
N PHE A 427 20.30 18.89 -31.51
CA PHE A 427 20.40 20.36 -31.55
C PHE A 427 21.84 20.91 -31.69
N TRP A 428 22.84 20.09 -31.37
CA TRP A 428 24.26 20.41 -31.48
C TRP A 428 24.91 19.88 -32.76
N LYS A 429 24.13 19.24 -33.65
CA LYS A 429 24.58 18.72 -34.95
C LYS A 429 23.73 19.30 -36.08
N GLY A 430 24.37 19.58 -37.20
CA GLY A 430 23.71 20.09 -38.40
C GLY A 430 23.79 21.61 -38.52
N ASP A 431 23.25 22.09 -39.64
CA ASP A 431 23.26 23.48 -40.07
C ASP A 431 21.84 24.07 -40.16
N THR A 432 20.83 23.34 -39.65
CA THR A 432 19.42 23.70 -39.79
C THR A 432 18.69 23.49 -38.47
N VAL A 433 18.05 24.54 -37.98
CA VAL A 433 17.12 24.48 -36.84
C VAL A 433 15.70 24.36 -37.37
N PHE A 434 14.95 23.37 -36.87
CA PHE A 434 13.57 23.10 -37.28
C PHE A 434 12.57 23.55 -36.22
N ASN A 435 11.62 24.38 -36.64
CA ASN A 435 10.51 24.88 -35.83
C ASN A 435 10.92 25.24 -34.40
N GLU A 436 11.92 26.11 -34.29
CA GLU A 436 12.31 26.73 -33.04
C GLU A 436 11.18 27.62 -32.53
N THR A 437 10.72 27.40 -31.31
CA THR A 437 9.71 28.23 -30.67
C THR A 437 10.29 29.59 -30.29
N VAL A 438 9.58 30.66 -30.62
CA VAL A 438 9.95 32.04 -30.27
C VAL A 438 8.73 32.77 -29.74
N LEU A 439 8.84 33.31 -28.53
CA LEU A 439 7.82 34.16 -27.93
C LEU A 439 8.10 35.60 -28.34
N LEU A 440 7.28 36.14 -29.24
CA LEU A 440 7.34 37.56 -29.59
C LEU A 440 6.76 38.38 -28.45
N TYR A 441 7.55 39.31 -27.92
CA TYR A 441 7.17 40.15 -26.79
C TYR A 441 7.41 41.63 -27.07
N ALA A 442 6.44 42.47 -26.72
CA ALA A 442 6.49 43.93 -26.80
C ALA A 442 6.45 44.53 -25.39
N ALA A 443 7.55 45.14 -24.95
CA ALA A 443 7.56 45.94 -23.72
C ALA A 443 7.13 47.38 -24.05
N GLU A 444 6.13 47.91 -23.36
CA GLU A 444 5.83 49.36 -23.31
C GLU A 444 5.76 50.07 -24.68
N GLY A 445 5.05 49.47 -25.65
CA GLY A 445 4.87 50.05 -26.99
C GLY A 445 6.04 49.85 -27.95
N ALA A 446 7.09 49.13 -27.54
CA ALA A 446 8.17 48.70 -28.43
C ALA A 446 7.69 47.64 -29.44
N GLU A 447 8.47 47.46 -30.52
CA GLU A 447 8.23 46.42 -31.51
C GLU A 447 8.31 45.02 -30.87
N ALA A 448 7.31 44.18 -31.14
CA ALA A 448 7.29 42.83 -30.60
C ALA A 448 8.39 41.99 -31.24
N SER A 449 9.34 41.50 -30.42
CA SER A 449 10.50 40.76 -30.92
C SER A 449 10.84 39.57 -30.04
N GLY A 450 11.64 38.65 -30.60
CA GLY A 450 12.16 37.47 -29.93
C GLY A 450 13.52 37.08 -30.48
N ARG A 451 14.23 36.22 -29.75
CA ARG A 451 15.61 35.83 -30.06
C ARG A 451 15.69 34.37 -30.52
N LEU A 452 16.40 34.15 -31.62
CA LEU A 452 16.74 32.85 -32.17
C LEU A 452 17.98 32.27 -31.48
N LEU A 453 18.08 30.94 -31.44
CA LEU A 453 19.20 30.24 -30.82
C LEU A 453 20.55 30.55 -31.48
N TYR A 454 20.56 30.64 -32.81
CA TYR A 454 21.72 30.95 -33.62
C TYR A 454 21.42 32.14 -34.53
N ARG A 455 22.47 32.77 -35.04
CA ARG A 455 22.35 33.72 -36.13
C ARG A 455 21.97 32.97 -37.42
N PRO A 456 20.80 33.25 -38.02
CA PRO A 456 20.40 32.62 -39.27
C PRO A 456 21.25 33.10 -40.45
N ASP A 457 21.68 32.15 -41.27
CA ASP A 457 22.17 32.40 -42.63
C ASP A 457 21.01 32.66 -43.59
N ARG A 458 19.93 31.88 -43.41
CA ARG A 458 18.72 31.97 -44.21
C ARG A 458 17.51 31.49 -43.42
N ILE A 459 16.46 32.30 -43.40
CA ILE A 459 15.15 31.87 -42.92
C ILE A 459 14.50 30.98 -43.99
N LEU A 460 14.08 29.78 -43.59
CA LEU A 460 13.40 28.81 -44.46
C LEU A 460 11.87 28.90 -44.30
N ALA A 461 11.39 29.08 -43.07
CA ALA A 461 9.96 29.26 -42.80
C ALA A 461 9.72 29.92 -41.44
N VAL A 462 8.72 30.78 -41.34
CA VAL A 462 8.13 31.24 -40.09
C VAL A 462 6.66 30.86 -40.08
N ARG A 463 6.19 30.21 -39.02
CA ARG A 463 4.83 29.68 -38.93
C ARG A 463 4.19 29.95 -37.57
N SER A 464 2.86 29.84 -37.50
CA SER A 464 2.15 29.69 -36.23
C SER A 464 2.64 28.44 -35.50
N TYR A 465 2.53 28.40 -34.17
CA TYR A 465 2.91 27.22 -33.37
C TYR A 465 2.26 25.91 -33.87
N GLY A 466 0.97 25.98 -34.25
CA GLY A 466 0.21 24.84 -34.78
C GLY A 466 0.61 24.40 -36.19
N LEU A 467 1.55 25.09 -36.85
CA LEU A 467 2.04 24.84 -38.21
C LEU A 467 1.02 25.08 -39.34
N ASP A 468 -0.11 25.71 -39.04
CA ASP A 468 -1.23 25.93 -39.96
C ASP A 468 -1.18 27.26 -40.73
N THR A 469 -0.37 28.23 -40.26
CA THR A 469 -0.22 29.55 -40.87
C THR A 469 1.24 29.80 -41.22
N ILE A 470 1.52 30.31 -42.42
CA ILE A 470 2.87 30.69 -42.88
C ILE A 470 2.96 32.21 -42.93
N TYR A 471 3.98 32.78 -42.29
CA TYR A 471 4.26 34.21 -42.25
C TYR A 471 5.35 34.57 -43.26
N ARG A 472 5.30 35.78 -43.81
CA ARG A 472 6.21 36.24 -44.88
C ARG A 472 7.14 37.36 -44.40
N GLU A 473 8.43 37.23 -44.71
CA GLU A 473 9.41 38.28 -44.44
C GLU A 473 9.06 39.58 -45.19
N GLY A 474 9.24 40.74 -44.54
CA GLY A 474 8.88 42.06 -45.08
C GLY A 474 7.38 42.39 -45.03
N VAL A 475 6.53 41.41 -44.73
CA VAL A 475 5.08 41.60 -44.53
C VAL A 475 4.71 41.40 -43.06
N ASP A 476 5.09 40.24 -42.52
CA ASP A 476 4.76 39.83 -41.16
C ASP A 476 5.91 40.07 -40.17
N TYR A 477 7.15 39.84 -40.62
CA TYR A 477 8.34 39.95 -39.78
C TYR A 477 9.55 40.47 -40.53
N SER A 478 10.55 40.90 -39.77
CA SER A 478 11.92 41.13 -40.24
C SER A 478 12.91 40.38 -39.33
N VAL A 479 14.09 40.07 -39.86
CA VAL A 479 15.18 39.44 -39.09
C VAL A 479 16.43 40.30 -39.15
N ARG A 480 17.04 40.54 -37.98
CA ARG A 480 18.31 41.27 -37.86
C ARG A 480 19.20 40.57 -36.84
N GLY A 481 20.36 40.09 -37.29
CA GLY A 481 21.21 39.27 -36.44
C GLY A 481 20.46 38.00 -36.03
N ASP A 482 20.45 37.70 -34.73
CA ASP A 482 19.69 36.60 -34.12
C ASP A 482 18.30 37.03 -33.60
N SER A 483 17.81 38.22 -33.98
CA SER A 483 16.51 38.74 -33.56
C SER A 483 15.48 38.68 -34.70
N ILE A 484 14.28 38.20 -34.37
CA ILE A 484 13.09 38.28 -35.23
C ILE A 484 12.11 39.28 -34.63
N ALA A 485 11.63 40.22 -35.44
CA ALA A 485 10.71 41.28 -35.04
C ALA A 485 9.44 41.23 -35.89
N ARG A 486 8.29 41.41 -35.24
CA ARG A 486 6.97 41.44 -35.85
C ARG A 486 6.70 42.84 -36.42
N LEU A 487 6.36 42.89 -37.70
CA LEU A 487 6.02 44.13 -38.40
C LEU A 487 4.59 44.63 -38.05
N PRO A 488 4.33 45.93 -38.16
CA PRO A 488 2.99 46.50 -37.99
C PRO A 488 1.94 45.82 -38.88
N GLY A 489 0.76 45.51 -38.33
CA GLY A 489 -0.34 44.88 -39.06
C GLY A 489 -0.25 43.35 -39.24
N SER A 490 0.86 42.71 -38.85
CA SER A 490 1.02 41.26 -38.96
C SER A 490 0.00 40.46 -38.13
N ALA A 491 -0.41 39.28 -38.62
CA ALA A 491 -1.21 38.32 -37.84
C ALA A 491 -0.37 37.45 -36.89
N MET A 492 0.96 37.64 -36.84
CA MET A 492 1.82 36.90 -35.90
C MET A 492 1.39 37.15 -34.47
N ARG A 493 1.22 36.05 -33.72
CA ARG A 493 0.95 36.12 -32.28
C ARG A 493 2.12 36.75 -31.55
N PHE A 494 1.81 37.62 -30.60
CA PHE A 494 2.77 38.25 -29.71
C PHE A 494 2.10 38.58 -28.37
N ARG A 495 2.91 38.84 -27.35
CA ARG A 495 2.48 39.30 -26.02
C ARG A 495 2.91 40.75 -25.81
N ALA A 496 2.07 41.51 -25.12
CA ALA A 496 2.30 42.93 -24.84
C ALA A 496 1.97 43.32 -23.38
N ASP A 497 1.54 42.36 -22.56
CA ASP A 497 1.18 42.62 -21.17
C ASP A 497 2.42 42.67 -20.28
N SER A 498 2.60 43.80 -19.58
CA SER A 498 3.68 43.98 -18.60
C SER A 498 3.44 43.20 -17.30
N SER A 499 2.45 42.30 -17.26
CA SER A 499 2.10 41.48 -16.09
C SER A 499 3.32 40.67 -15.62
N PHE A 500 4.10 40.16 -16.56
CA PHE A 500 5.35 39.43 -16.34
C PHE A 500 6.53 40.29 -15.88
N ASP A 501 6.51 41.60 -16.18
CA ASP A 501 7.61 42.52 -15.87
C ASP A 501 7.38 43.30 -14.57
N ARG A 502 6.11 43.50 -14.18
CA ARG A 502 5.72 44.39 -13.07
C ARG A 502 5.04 43.69 -11.89
N GLN A 503 4.35 42.56 -12.09
CA GLN A 503 3.75 41.78 -10.99
C GLN A 503 4.60 40.56 -10.70
N ARG A 504 5.58 40.79 -9.82
CA ARG A 504 6.50 39.80 -9.25
C ARG A 504 5.84 38.86 -8.23
N ASP A 505 4.52 38.82 -8.13
CA ASP A 505 3.82 37.86 -7.29
C ASP A 505 3.57 36.61 -8.13
N LEU A 506 4.22 35.48 -7.79
CA LEU A 506 3.99 34.08 -8.22
C LEU A 506 2.87 33.80 -9.25
N ALA A 507 2.85 34.52 -10.38
CA ALA A 507 1.82 34.40 -11.39
C ALA A 507 2.21 33.19 -12.23
N TRP A 508 1.66 32.03 -11.92
CA TRP A 508 1.85 30.82 -12.71
C TRP A 508 1.44 31.13 -14.14
N TYR A 509 2.43 31.28 -15.03
CA TYR A 509 2.17 31.57 -16.42
C TYR A 509 1.87 30.29 -17.18
N ASN A 510 1.03 30.41 -18.20
CA ASN A 510 0.85 29.36 -19.19
C ASN A 510 0.93 30.00 -20.57
N LEU A 511 1.95 29.59 -21.34
CA LEU A 511 2.24 30.11 -22.67
C LEU A 511 1.80 29.16 -23.79
N GLN A 512 1.01 28.14 -23.49
CA GLN A 512 0.65 27.11 -24.46
C GLN A 512 0.09 27.73 -25.75
N SER A 513 0.72 27.39 -26.88
CA SER A 513 0.39 27.89 -28.21
C SER A 513 0.57 29.39 -28.47
N GLN A 514 1.34 30.11 -27.64
CA GLN A 514 1.58 31.55 -27.81
C GLN A 514 2.84 31.90 -28.60
N TRP A 515 3.64 30.90 -28.96
CA TRP A 515 4.85 31.09 -29.78
C TRP A 515 4.53 31.17 -31.28
N VAL A 516 5.48 31.73 -32.03
CA VAL A 516 5.69 31.37 -33.43
C VAL A 516 6.80 30.33 -33.52
N VAL A 517 6.90 29.64 -34.65
CA VAL A 517 8.02 28.73 -34.91
C VAL A 517 8.82 29.16 -36.11
N VAL A 518 10.15 29.07 -36.00
CA VAL A 518 11.09 29.51 -37.03
C VAL A 518 11.97 28.33 -37.44
N THR A 519 12.08 28.11 -38.75
CA THR A 519 13.01 27.14 -39.35
C THR A 519 14.03 27.91 -40.18
N TYR A 520 15.32 27.66 -39.96
CA TYR A 520 16.40 28.43 -40.57
C TYR A 520 17.72 27.65 -40.61
N THR A 521 18.62 28.06 -41.50
CA THR A 521 19.99 27.53 -41.56
C THR A 521 20.97 28.40 -40.77
N HIS A 522 22.06 27.83 -40.27
CA HIS A 522 23.12 28.53 -39.55
C HIS A 522 24.48 27.83 -39.72
N HIS A 523 25.57 28.57 -39.55
CA HIS A 523 26.93 28.04 -39.43
C HIS A 523 27.52 28.21 -38.02
N ASP A 524 26.75 28.79 -37.10
CA ASP A 524 27.15 28.93 -35.70
C ASP A 524 27.38 27.56 -35.06
N LYS A 525 28.42 27.47 -34.22
CA LYS A 525 28.73 26.25 -33.45
C LYS A 525 27.99 26.24 -32.12
N TRP A 526 27.49 25.06 -31.74
CA TRP A 526 27.07 24.82 -30.35
C TRP A 526 28.28 24.87 -29.42
N VAL A 527 28.20 25.66 -28.34
CA VAL A 527 29.28 25.78 -27.34
C VAL A 527 28.87 25.27 -25.95
N GLY A 528 27.68 24.70 -25.84
CA GLY A 528 27.19 24.11 -24.60
C GLY A 528 27.56 22.64 -24.44
N PRO A 529 27.06 21.97 -23.38
CA PRO A 529 27.28 20.55 -23.19
C PRO A 529 26.70 19.73 -24.34
N VAL A 530 27.42 18.68 -24.73
CA VAL A 530 27.02 17.73 -25.77
C VAL A 530 26.88 16.36 -25.13
N PRO A 531 25.67 15.78 -25.09
CA PRO A 531 25.49 14.38 -24.72
C PRO A 531 26.32 13.48 -25.63
N SER A 532 27.21 12.70 -25.03
CA SER A 532 28.15 11.82 -25.74
C SER A 532 27.84 10.35 -25.47
N TYR A 533 28.29 9.47 -26.34
CA TYR A 533 28.01 8.04 -26.24
C TYR A 533 28.45 7.49 -24.88
N ALA A 534 27.51 6.85 -24.18
CA ALA A 534 27.72 6.20 -22.89
C ALA A 534 27.20 4.75 -22.88
N GLY A 535 26.79 4.22 -24.03
CA GLY A 535 26.14 2.91 -24.15
C GLY A 535 27.02 1.72 -23.72
N ASP A 536 28.35 1.86 -23.66
CA ASP A 536 29.23 0.82 -23.11
C ASP A 536 28.97 0.53 -21.63
N ARG A 537 28.41 1.51 -20.91
CA ARG A 537 27.93 1.34 -19.52
C ARG A 537 26.55 0.70 -19.44
N LEU A 538 25.87 0.45 -20.56
CA LEU A 538 24.60 -0.27 -20.64
C LEU A 538 24.75 -1.54 -21.51
N PRO A 539 25.65 -2.46 -21.14
CA PRO A 539 26.03 -3.59 -21.98
C PRO A 539 24.84 -4.48 -22.36
N ARG A 540 23.84 -4.67 -21.47
CA ARG A 540 22.68 -5.53 -21.77
C ARG A 540 21.74 -4.85 -22.75
N THR A 541 21.38 -3.60 -22.49
CA THR A 541 20.50 -2.81 -23.37
C THR A 541 21.09 -2.72 -24.77
N MET A 542 22.38 -2.38 -24.89
CA MET A 542 23.04 -2.28 -26.19
C MET A 542 23.14 -3.64 -26.91
N ALA A 543 23.43 -4.73 -26.20
CA ALA A 543 23.43 -6.07 -26.79
C ALA A 543 22.05 -6.47 -27.32
N TRP A 544 20.98 -6.15 -26.59
CA TRP A 544 19.62 -6.52 -26.98
C TRP A 544 19.12 -5.69 -28.16
N LEU A 545 19.38 -4.37 -28.15
CA LEU A 545 19.11 -3.48 -29.27
C LEU A 545 19.82 -3.95 -30.55
N ARG A 546 21.10 -4.34 -30.46
CA ARG A 546 21.88 -4.81 -31.62
C ARG A 546 21.44 -6.18 -32.12
N SER A 547 21.01 -7.08 -31.23
CA SER A 547 20.61 -8.45 -31.58
C SER A 547 19.15 -8.62 -32.01
N GLY A 548 18.31 -7.58 -31.91
CA GLY A 548 16.88 -7.68 -32.26
C GLY A 548 16.01 -8.24 -31.14
N ARG A 549 16.53 -8.37 -29.92
CA ARG A 549 15.80 -8.97 -28.80
C ARG A 549 14.77 -7.97 -28.23
N PRO A 550 13.54 -8.40 -27.86
CA PRO A 550 12.54 -7.50 -27.30
C PRO A 550 13.06 -6.74 -26.07
N LEU A 551 12.80 -5.43 -26.03
CA LEU A 551 13.24 -4.52 -24.97
C LEU A 551 12.04 -3.86 -24.29
N VAL A 552 11.99 -3.90 -22.96
CA VAL A 552 11.02 -3.20 -22.13
C VAL A 552 11.64 -1.94 -21.53
N VAL A 553 11.12 -0.79 -21.94
CA VAL A 553 11.47 0.53 -21.40
C VAL A 553 10.37 0.96 -20.43
N VAL A 554 10.76 1.34 -19.22
CA VAL A 554 9.85 1.97 -18.25
C VAL A 554 10.34 3.38 -17.95
N ALA A 555 9.54 4.39 -18.25
CA ALA A 555 9.77 5.74 -17.76
C ALA A 555 9.05 5.90 -16.41
N TYR A 556 9.81 6.24 -15.38
CA TYR A 556 9.34 6.37 -14.01
C TYR A 556 9.71 7.76 -13.49
N GLY A 557 8.70 8.54 -13.13
CA GLY A 557 8.93 9.95 -12.85
C GLY A 557 7.68 10.74 -12.53
N MET A 558 7.69 12.00 -12.94
CA MET A 558 6.70 13.00 -12.57
C MET A 558 5.96 13.57 -13.80
N SER A 559 5.42 14.79 -13.70
CA SER A 559 4.61 15.45 -14.73
C SER A 559 5.32 15.60 -16.08
N ILE A 560 6.61 15.97 -16.09
CA ILE A 560 7.42 16.04 -17.32
C ILE A 560 7.50 14.66 -17.98
N THR A 561 7.75 13.61 -17.19
CA THR A 561 7.83 12.22 -17.67
C THR A 561 6.53 11.77 -18.31
N ARG A 562 5.39 12.10 -17.71
CA ARG A 562 4.06 11.86 -18.28
C ARG A 562 3.90 12.57 -19.64
N GLY A 563 4.51 13.74 -19.77
CA GLY A 563 4.51 14.57 -20.96
C GLY A 563 3.57 15.77 -20.87
N MET A 564 3.21 16.21 -19.65
CA MET A 564 2.36 17.39 -19.48
C MET A 564 2.91 18.60 -20.23
N ASP A 565 2.01 19.41 -20.77
CA ASP A 565 2.29 20.62 -21.56
C ASP A 565 2.98 20.39 -22.91
N VAL A 566 3.43 19.17 -23.21
CA VAL A 566 3.80 18.78 -24.57
C VAL A 566 2.55 18.66 -25.42
N SER A 567 2.57 19.25 -26.62
CA SER A 567 1.38 19.48 -27.43
C SER A 567 0.59 18.20 -27.75
N GLY A 568 1.27 17.06 -27.98
CA GLY A 568 0.61 15.78 -28.22
C GLY A 568 -0.06 15.17 -26.99
N TYR A 569 0.44 15.45 -25.77
CA TYR A 569 -0.23 15.01 -24.54
C TYR A 569 -1.49 15.84 -24.28
N ASP A 570 -1.39 17.17 -24.47
CA ASP A 570 -2.49 18.09 -24.24
C ASP A 570 -3.57 18.04 -25.33
N GLY A 571 -3.29 17.39 -26.47
CA GLY A 571 -4.18 17.38 -27.63
C GLY A 571 -4.25 18.75 -28.30
N VAL A 572 -3.12 19.45 -28.37
CA VAL A 572 -2.99 20.77 -29.00
C VAL A 572 -2.04 20.64 -30.20
N ALA A 573 -2.36 21.28 -31.32
CA ALA A 573 -1.46 21.29 -32.48
C ALA A 573 -0.09 21.93 -32.10
N PRO A 574 1.05 21.35 -32.51
CA PRO A 574 1.22 20.38 -33.60
C PRO A 574 1.21 18.90 -33.18
N TYR A 575 0.67 18.57 -32.00
CA TYR A 575 0.53 17.20 -31.49
C TYR A 575 1.86 16.41 -31.42
N MET A 576 2.95 17.09 -31.07
CA MET A 576 4.25 16.47 -30.94
C MET A 576 4.21 15.35 -29.88
N PRO A 577 4.72 14.14 -30.14
CA PRO A 577 4.79 13.10 -29.12
C PRO A 577 5.64 13.55 -27.93
N THR A 578 5.35 13.01 -26.74
CA THR A 578 6.15 13.28 -25.53
C THR A 578 7.61 12.85 -25.73
N TYR A 579 8.54 13.42 -24.95
CA TYR A 579 9.97 13.12 -25.13
C TYR A 579 10.30 11.62 -24.97
N VAL A 580 9.61 10.91 -24.07
CA VAL A 580 9.79 9.46 -23.88
C VAL A 580 9.29 8.68 -25.11
N ASN A 581 8.17 9.10 -25.70
CA ASN A 581 7.68 8.51 -26.94
C ASN A 581 8.65 8.77 -28.10
N MET A 582 9.16 10.00 -28.23
CA MET A 582 10.16 10.35 -29.23
C MET A 582 11.47 9.58 -29.05
N PHE A 583 11.93 9.40 -27.81
CA PHE A 583 13.09 8.56 -27.49
C PHE A 583 12.91 7.12 -27.99
N VAL A 584 11.79 6.49 -27.67
CA VAL A 584 11.50 5.12 -28.13
C VAL A 584 11.29 5.05 -29.64
N GLN A 585 10.70 6.08 -30.26
CA GLN A 585 10.60 6.17 -31.72
C GLN A 585 11.98 6.25 -32.38
N GLY A 586 12.91 7.05 -31.86
CA GLY A 586 14.29 7.11 -32.36
C GLY A 586 15.02 5.77 -32.21
N LEU A 587 14.82 5.06 -31.09
CA LEU A 587 15.37 3.71 -30.93
C LEU A 587 14.80 2.73 -31.96
N ARG A 588 13.50 2.76 -32.22
CA ARG A 588 12.87 1.92 -33.24
C ARG A 588 13.38 2.24 -34.65
N GLN A 589 13.66 3.51 -34.94
CA GLN A 589 14.26 3.92 -36.22
C GLN A 589 15.69 3.39 -36.37
N ARG A 590 16.50 3.46 -35.30
CA ARG A 590 17.89 2.99 -35.31
C ARG A 590 18.03 1.47 -35.29
N TYR A 591 17.12 0.80 -34.60
CA TYR A 591 17.11 -0.65 -34.37
C TYR A 591 15.78 -1.27 -34.82
N PRO A 592 15.47 -1.27 -36.13
CA PRO A 592 14.15 -1.66 -36.66
C PRO A 592 13.80 -3.14 -36.44
N ARG A 593 14.79 -3.98 -36.11
CA ARG A 593 14.59 -5.40 -35.80
C ARG A 593 14.20 -5.67 -34.36
N THR A 594 14.27 -4.67 -33.49
CA THR A 594 14.06 -4.82 -32.05
C THR A 594 12.65 -4.38 -31.66
N PRO A 595 11.78 -5.27 -31.19
CA PRO A 595 10.50 -4.87 -30.62
C PRO A 595 10.73 -4.10 -29.31
N ILE A 596 10.32 -2.83 -29.25
CA ILE A 596 10.48 -2.01 -28.05
C ILE A 596 9.10 -1.70 -27.46
N ARG A 597 8.87 -2.08 -26.20
CA ARG A 597 7.66 -1.75 -25.45
C ARG A 597 7.96 -0.63 -24.45
N LEU A 598 7.13 0.40 -24.45
CA LEU A 598 7.22 1.52 -23.51
C LEU A 598 6.07 1.45 -22.50
N TYR A 599 6.40 1.64 -21.23
CA TYR A 599 5.47 1.99 -20.17
C TYR A 599 5.85 3.34 -19.58
N ASN A 600 4.87 4.22 -19.39
CA ASN A 600 5.08 5.53 -18.78
C ASN A 600 4.34 5.60 -17.44
N ALA A 601 5.07 5.41 -16.36
CA ALA A 601 4.63 5.54 -14.97
C ALA A 601 5.09 6.89 -14.40
N GLY A 602 4.73 7.97 -15.11
CA GLY A 602 4.97 9.34 -14.65
C GLY A 602 3.75 9.85 -13.90
N LEU A 603 3.82 10.05 -12.59
CA LEU A 603 2.71 10.59 -11.79
C LEU A 603 2.87 12.11 -11.63
N PRO A 604 1.98 12.92 -12.22
CA PRO A 604 1.93 14.37 -11.99
C PRO A 604 2.02 14.77 -10.52
N GLY A 605 2.84 15.78 -10.21
CA GLY A 605 3.02 16.29 -8.85
C GLY A 605 3.83 15.38 -7.91
N SER A 606 4.20 14.16 -8.33
CA SER A 606 5.00 13.27 -7.50
C SER A 606 6.42 13.78 -7.28
N THR A 607 6.95 13.53 -6.09
CA THR A 607 8.31 13.85 -5.66
C THR A 607 9.20 12.61 -5.76
N VAL A 608 10.51 12.79 -5.71
CA VAL A 608 11.46 11.67 -5.66
C VAL A 608 11.25 10.81 -4.40
N ALA A 609 10.74 11.40 -3.31
CA ALA A 609 10.41 10.66 -2.09
C ALA A 609 9.25 9.69 -2.30
N TRP A 610 8.19 10.13 -3.01
CA TRP A 610 7.11 9.24 -3.46
C TRP A 610 7.67 8.15 -4.38
N GLY A 611 8.57 8.53 -5.30
CA GLY A 611 9.25 7.60 -6.20
C GLY A 611 10.00 6.51 -5.44
N ALA A 612 10.80 6.90 -4.45
CA ALA A 612 11.55 5.99 -3.59
C ALA A 612 10.62 5.08 -2.79
N GLN A 613 9.48 5.56 -2.29
CA GLN A 613 8.50 4.74 -1.58
C GLN A 613 7.88 3.69 -2.51
N HIS A 614 7.47 4.07 -3.73
CA HIS A 614 6.59 3.28 -4.60
C HIS A 614 7.29 2.60 -5.79
N ALA A 615 8.62 2.68 -5.93
CA ALA A 615 9.35 2.07 -7.05
C ALA A 615 9.04 0.57 -7.26
N ARG A 616 8.93 -0.21 -6.18
CA ARG A 616 8.64 -1.66 -6.26
C ARG A 616 7.29 -1.95 -6.93
N PRO A 617 6.14 -1.47 -6.42
CA PRO A 617 4.85 -1.76 -7.04
C PRO A 617 4.69 -1.21 -8.47
N TYR A 618 5.34 -0.09 -8.82
CA TYR A 618 5.18 0.52 -10.16
C TYR A 618 6.14 0.01 -11.22
N VAL A 619 7.36 -0.38 -10.85
CA VAL A 619 8.39 -0.71 -11.84
C VAL A 619 8.60 -2.22 -11.91
N CYS A 620 8.71 -2.91 -10.77
CA CYS A 620 9.12 -4.31 -10.77
C CYS A 620 8.14 -5.27 -11.49
N PRO A 621 6.81 -5.11 -11.39
CA PRO A 621 5.88 -6.01 -12.08
C PRO A 621 5.95 -5.95 -13.61
N LEU A 622 6.53 -4.87 -14.17
CA LEU A 622 6.70 -4.68 -15.61
C LEU A 622 7.91 -5.43 -16.18
N ARG A 623 8.84 -5.88 -15.32
CA ARG A 623 10.11 -6.53 -15.70
C ARG A 623 10.91 -5.69 -16.71
N PRO A 624 11.29 -4.45 -16.36
CA PRO A 624 12.04 -3.59 -17.25
C PRO A 624 13.43 -4.14 -17.58
N ASP A 625 13.89 -3.85 -18.78
CA ASP A 625 15.28 -4.00 -19.17
C ASP A 625 16.05 -2.68 -18.96
N VAL A 626 15.38 -1.56 -19.24
CA VAL A 626 15.89 -0.22 -18.97
C VAL A 626 14.82 0.65 -18.32
N VAL A 627 15.22 1.41 -17.29
CA VAL A 627 14.36 2.38 -16.60
C VAL A 627 14.90 3.78 -16.79
N VAL A 628 14.06 4.68 -17.31
CA VAL A 628 14.32 6.12 -17.36
C VAL A 628 13.77 6.72 -16.06
N VAL A 629 14.63 7.32 -15.25
CA VAL A 629 14.25 7.93 -13.96
C VAL A 629 14.29 9.44 -14.10
N ASP A 630 13.15 10.09 -13.91
CA ASP A 630 12.95 11.53 -14.17
C ASP A 630 12.18 12.20 -13.03
N PHE A 631 12.94 12.70 -12.06
CA PHE A 631 12.45 13.45 -10.88
C PHE A 631 13.32 14.70 -10.67
N GLY A 632 12.92 15.61 -9.78
CA GLY A 632 13.74 16.77 -9.40
C GLY A 632 13.00 18.10 -9.53
N MET A 633 12.16 18.28 -10.57
CA MET A 633 11.45 19.55 -10.74
C MET A 633 10.38 19.81 -9.66
N ASN A 634 9.82 18.78 -9.04
CA ASN A 634 8.89 18.94 -7.90
C ASN A 634 9.62 19.02 -6.54
N ASP A 635 10.94 18.82 -6.56
CA ASP A 635 11.76 18.55 -5.38
C ASP A 635 12.70 19.71 -5.03
N PHE A 636 13.13 20.51 -6.02
CA PHE A 636 14.25 21.45 -5.85
C PHE A 636 14.01 22.57 -4.81
N TRP A 637 12.76 22.89 -4.50
CA TRP A 637 12.40 23.80 -3.40
C TRP A 637 12.13 23.10 -2.05
N ARG A 638 12.28 21.77 -1.98
CA ARG A 638 11.93 20.94 -0.81
C ARG A 638 13.11 20.14 -0.25
N LEU A 639 13.97 19.60 -1.12
CA LEU A 639 14.99 18.64 -0.74
C LEU A 639 16.40 19.15 -1.03
N THR A 640 17.32 18.90 -0.11
CA THR A 640 18.76 19.08 -0.37
C THR A 640 19.22 18.11 -1.46
N PRO A 641 20.35 18.39 -2.15
CA PRO A 641 20.88 17.48 -3.16
C PRO A 641 21.11 16.08 -2.62
N GLN A 642 21.76 15.97 -1.46
CA GLN A 642 22.01 14.68 -0.83
C GLN A 642 20.71 13.88 -0.60
N ALA A 643 19.65 14.50 -0.05
CA ALA A 643 18.38 13.81 0.20
C ALA A 643 17.69 13.35 -1.11
N PHE A 644 17.82 14.14 -2.18
CA PHE A 644 17.38 13.75 -3.52
C PHE A 644 18.18 12.54 -4.03
N GLY A 645 19.52 12.59 -3.98
CA GLY A 645 20.40 11.50 -4.40
C GLY A 645 20.17 10.20 -3.63
N ASP A 646 19.93 10.28 -2.32
CA ASP A 646 19.61 9.13 -1.47
C ASP A 646 18.26 8.48 -1.85
N SER A 647 17.28 9.30 -2.22
CA SER A 647 15.98 8.83 -2.71
C SER A 647 16.13 8.13 -4.07
N VAL A 648 16.90 8.71 -5.00
CA VAL A 648 17.21 8.07 -6.29
C VAL A 648 17.93 6.74 -6.06
N ARG A 649 18.98 6.70 -5.22
CA ARG A 649 19.68 5.44 -4.85
C ARG A 649 18.72 4.38 -4.31
N THR A 650 17.73 4.79 -3.51
CA THR A 650 16.68 3.90 -3.01
C THR A 650 15.80 3.34 -4.13
N ILE A 651 15.43 4.15 -5.13
CA ILE A 651 14.72 3.68 -6.34
C ILE A 651 15.55 2.62 -7.06
N LEU A 652 16.81 2.92 -7.41
CA LEU A 652 17.69 1.99 -8.13
C LEU A 652 17.82 0.65 -7.41
N ARG A 653 18.09 0.69 -6.10
CA ARG A 653 18.18 -0.52 -5.26
C ARG A 653 16.89 -1.33 -5.29
N LYS A 654 15.73 -0.70 -5.02
CA LYS A 654 14.42 -1.36 -4.99
C LYS A 654 14.07 -2.03 -6.30
N VAL A 655 14.40 -1.40 -7.43
CA VAL A 655 14.13 -1.95 -8.76
C VAL A 655 15.08 -3.11 -9.07
N ARG A 656 16.38 -2.99 -8.76
CA ARG A 656 17.37 -4.08 -8.93
C ARG A 656 17.06 -5.31 -8.08
N GLU A 657 16.58 -5.12 -6.86
CA GLU A 657 16.13 -6.23 -6.00
C GLU A 657 15.00 -7.05 -6.63
N GLY A 658 14.15 -6.44 -7.46
CA GLY A 658 13.12 -7.14 -8.22
C GLY A 658 13.55 -7.58 -9.62
N ASN A 659 14.57 -6.93 -10.20
CA ASN A 659 15.03 -7.12 -11.58
C ASN A 659 16.57 -6.99 -11.63
N PRO A 660 17.33 -8.05 -11.31
CA PRO A 660 18.78 -7.96 -11.03
C PRO A 660 19.66 -7.39 -12.15
N GLY A 661 19.21 -7.42 -13.41
CA GLY A 661 19.98 -6.89 -14.54
C GLY A 661 19.29 -5.77 -15.31
N VAL A 662 18.36 -5.07 -14.67
CA VAL A 662 17.83 -3.81 -15.18
C VAL A 662 18.94 -2.75 -15.23
N GLU A 663 18.94 -1.94 -16.28
CA GLU A 663 19.85 -0.81 -16.44
C GLU A 663 19.09 0.52 -16.36
N PHE A 664 19.79 1.64 -16.12
CA PHE A 664 19.15 2.92 -15.81
C PHE A 664 19.69 4.07 -16.66
N LEU A 665 18.78 4.96 -17.03
CA LEU A 665 19.06 6.27 -17.59
C LEU A 665 18.47 7.33 -16.65
N LEU A 666 19.33 8.08 -15.98
CA LEU A 666 18.93 9.11 -15.01
C LEU A 666 18.83 10.47 -15.70
N LEU A 667 17.70 11.17 -15.53
CA LEU A 667 17.51 12.51 -16.06
C LEU A 667 17.65 13.52 -14.92
N ALA A 668 18.61 14.43 -15.03
CA ALA A 668 18.63 15.61 -14.17
C ALA A 668 17.47 16.53 -14.52
N ASN A 669 17.00 17.30 -13.54
CA ASN A 669 16.05 18.38 -13.78
C ASN A 669 16.60 19.39 -14.80
N MET A 670 15.73 20.07 -15.53
CA MET A 670 16.11 21.28 -16.26
C MET A 670 16.31 22.46 -15.30
N GLY A 671 16.83 23.57 -15.80
CA GLY A 671 16.84 24.84 -15.10
C GLY A 671 15.44 25.43 -14.97
N PHE A 672 15.24 26.20 -13.90
CA PHE A 672 14.05 27.01 -13.68
C PHE A 672 14.18 28.35 -14.43
N ASP A 673 13.04 28.97 -14.76
CA ASP A 673 13.02 30.28 -15.43
C ASP A 673 13.68 31.35 -14.55
N PRO A 674 14.85 31.92 -14.93
CA PRO A 674 15.59 32.84 -14.08
C PRO A 674 14.87 34.17 -13.87
N ASP A 675 14.00 34.59 -14.80
CA ASP A 675 13.20 35.82 -14.68
C ASP A 675 12.11 35.67 -13.61
N TYR A 676 11.81 34.44 -13.19
CA TYR A 676 10.78 34.12 -12.22
C TYR A 676 11.32 33.98 -10.79
N VAL A 677 12.63 34.19 -10.60
CA VAL A 677 13.31 34.02 -9.31
C VAL A 677 13.43 35.36 -8.58
N LEU A 678 12.52 35.61 -7.64
CA LEU A 678 12.45 36.88 -6.91
C LEU A 678 13.70 37.14 -6.07
N ASN A 679 14.28 38.34 -6.22
CA ASN A 679 15.40 38.76 -5.38
C ASN A 679 15.01 38.94 -3.90
N SER A 680 13.72 39.12 -3.61
CA SER A 680 13.18 39.20 -2.24
C SER A 680 12.95 37.85 -1.57
N ASP A 681 13.01 36.75 -2.32
CA ASP A 681 12.78 35.41 -1.79
C ASP A 681 14.02 34.93 -1.01
N THR A 682 13.89 34.83 0.30
CA THR A 682 14.96 34.39 1.20
C THR A 682 15.37 32.92 0.99
N SER A 683 14.53 32.13 0.32
CA SER A 683 14.81 30.73 -0.03
C SER A 683 15.48 30.59 -1.41
N LYS A 684 15.66 31.68 -2.15
CA LYS A 684 16.28 31.69 -3.50
C LYS A 684 17.58 30.93 -3.57
N ALA A 685 18.51 31.23 -2.67
CA ALA A 685 19.83 30.59 -2.66
C ALA A 685 19.72 29.07 -2.45
N PHE A 686 18.76 28.63 -1.63
CA PHE A 686 18.53 27.22 -1.36
C PHE A 686 18.07 26.47 -2.62
N TYR A 687 16.96 26.89 -3.23
CA TYR A 687 16.39 26.12 -4.34
C TYR A 687 17.18 26.28 -5.64
N MET A 688 17.82 27.43 -5.88
CA MET A 688 18.73 27.60 -7.02
C MET A 688 20.00 26.76 -6.87
N GLY A 689 20.53 26.63 -5.65
CA GLY A 689 21.64 25.71 -5.35
C GLY A 689 21.27 24.25 -5.56
N ASN A 690 20.04 23.87 -5.22
CA ASN A 690 19.54 22.50 -5.37
C ASN A 690 19.46 22.05 -6.84
N LEU A 691 19.00 22.92 -7.75
CA LEU A 691 18.87 22.60 -9.19
C LEU A 691 20.18 22.09 -9.80
N ALA A 692 21.31 22.74 -9.48
CA ALA A 692 22.64 22.31 -9.94
C ALA A 692 23.17 21.11 -9.13
N GLY A 693 22.89 21.09 -7.82
CA GLY A 693 23.31 20.03 -6.92
C GLY A 693 22.75 18.65 -7.30
N TYR A 694 21.51 18.58 -7.78
CA TYR A 694 20.85 17.33 -8.17
C TYR A 694 21.58 16.63 -9.31
N ALA A 695 22.00 17.37 -10.35
CA ALA A 695 22.81 16.82 -11.43
C ALA A 695 24.14 16.25 -10.90
N GLY A 696 24.74 16.91 -9.90
CA GLY A 696 25.94 16.41 -9.22
C GLY A 696 25.74 15.07 -8.54
N GLU A 697 24.61 14.87 -7.85
CA GLU A 697 24.29 13.60 -7.21
C GLU A 697 24.00 12.48 -8.21
N LEU A 698 23.27 12.77 -9.30
CA LEU A 698 23.00 11.77 -10.34
C LEU A 698 24.30 11.30 -11.02
N ARG A 699 25.23 12.23 -11.31
CA ARG A 699 26.54 11.87 -11.86
C ARG A 699 27.33 10.92 -10.96
N ARG A 700 27.24 11.05 -9.63
CA ARG A 700 27.90 10.14 -8.68
C ARG A 700 27.31 8.73 -8.67
N LEU A 701 26.09 8.55 -9.19
CA LEU A 701 25.44 7.25 -9.31
C LEU A 701 25.72 6.56 -10.64
N GLU A 702 26.32 7.26 -11.61
CA GLU A 702 26.67 6.68 -12.90
C GLU A 702 27.79 5.64 -12.77
N GLY A 703 27.75 4.62 -13.64
CA GLY A 703 28.67 3.48 -13.62
C GLY A 703 28.15 2.34 -14.49
N GLU A 704 28.62 1.12 -14.28
CA GLU A 704 28.06 -0.03 -14.98
C GLU A 704 26.56 -0.20 -14.67
N GLY A 705 25.76 -0.25 -15.73
CA GLY A 705 24.30 -0.31 -15.69
C GLY A 705 23.59 1.02 -15.37
N VAL A 706 24.30 2.16 -15.29
CA VAL A 706 23.70 3.49 -14.99
C VAL A 706 24.39 4.59 -15.80
N ILE A 707 23.62 5.32 -16.60
CA ILE A 707 24.07 6.53 -17.31
C ILE A 707 23.17 7.72 -16.98
N GLY A 708 23.65 8.94 -17.22
CA GLY A 708 22.92 10.18 -16.92
C GLY A 708 22.83 11.16 -18.09
N LEU A 709 21.74 11.94 -18.13
CA LEU A 709 21.59 13.13 -18.98
C LEU A 709 21.42 14.37 -18.11
N ASP A 710 22.32 15.33 -18.25
CA ASP A 710 22.32 16.59 -17.49
C ASP A 710 21.50 17.66 -18.21
N MET A 711 20.18 17.64 -18.03
CA MET A 711 19.31 18.66 -18.62
C MET A 711 19.46 20.03 -17.96
N HIS A 712 20.01 20.12 -16.74
CA HIS A 712 20.27 21.38 -16.07
C HIS A 712 21.34 22.16 -16.84
N ALA A 713 22.49 21.54 -17.09
CA ALA A 713 23.58 22.17 -17.84
C ALA A 713 23.17 22.54 -19.28
N ILE A 714 22.35 21.69 -19.93
CA ILE A 714 21.83 21.93 -21.27
C ILE A 714 20.92 23.16 -21.30
N SER A 715 19.93 23.20 -20.41
CA SER A 715 18.96 24.30 -20.35
C SER A 715 19.59 25.62 -19.87
N ASP A 716 20.55 25.57 -18.96
CA ASP A 716 21.30 26.75 -18.48
C ASP A 716 22.04 27.47 -19.63
N VAL A 717 22.68 26.74 -20.55
CA VAL A 717 23.27 27.35 -21.75
C VAL A 717 22.20 27.89 -22.70
N LEU A 718 21.08 27.16 -22.85
CA LEU A 718 19.99 27.58 -23.72
C LEU A 718 19.37 28.91 -23.24
N TYR A 719 19.14 29.06 -21.93
CA TYR A 719 18.53 30.25 -21.32
C TYR A 719 19.45 31.48 -21.35
N ARG A 720 20.77 31.30 -21.49
CA ARG A 720 21.70 32.41 -21.74
C ARG A 720 21.67 32.90 -23.19
N ARG A 721 21.26 32.04 -24.13
CA ARG A 721 21.21 32.36 -25.57
C ARG A 721 19.85 32.90 -25.98
N LYS A 722 18.76 32.36 -25.42
CA LYS A 722 17.38 32.83 -25.64
C LYS A 722 16.57 32.74 -24.35
N LYS A 723 15.35 33.28 -24.29
CA LYS A 723 14.61 33.34 -23.03
C LYS A 723 14.12 31.95 -22.62
N ALA A 724 14.08 31.66 -21.33
CA ALA A 724 13.52 30.38 -20.84
C ALA A 724 12.07 30.18 -21.30
N LYS A 725 11.28 31.26 -21.37
CA LYS A 725 9.90 31.30 -21.89
C LYS A 725 9.76 30.89 -23.36
N ASP A 726 10.84 30.91 -24.15
CA ASP A 726 10.82 30.34 -25.49
C ASP A 726 10.84 28.81 -25.47
N CYS A 727 11.21 28.21 -24.34
CA CYS A 727 11.48 26.78 -24.17
C CYS A 727 10.54 26.11 -23.15
N LEU A 728 9.75 26.90 -22.42
CA LEU A 728 8.92 26.46 -21.30
C LEU A 728 7.48 26.91 -21.49
N VAL A 729 6.52 26.04 -21.19
CA VAL A 729 5.08 26.41 -21.17
C VAL A 729 4.72 27.17 -19.90
N ASN A 730 5.30 26.73 -18.79
CA ASN A 730 5.24 27.33 -17.46
C ASN A 730 6.60 27.12 -16.78
N PRO A 731 6.87 27.72 -15.61
CA PRO A 731 8.19 27.60 -14.96
C PRO A 731 8.67 26.16 -14.67
N LEU A 732 7.78 25.16 -14.68
CA LEU A 732 8.12 23.76 -14.40
C LEU A 732 8.11 22.82 -15.61
N HIS A 733 7.48 23.18 -16.72
CA HIS A 733 7.24 22.23 -17.81
C HIS A 733 7.84 22.71 -19.15
N PRO A 734 8.57 21.81 -19.84
CA PRO A 734 9.13 22.12 -21.15
C PRO A 734 8.00 22.26 -22.18
N ASN A 735 8.15 23.18 -23.11
CA ASN A 735 7.34 23.16 -24.32
C ASN A 735 7.89 22.12 -25.32
N ASP A 736 7.25 22.04 -26.48
CA ASP A 736 7.68 21.12 -27.54
C ASP A 736 9.15 21.26 -27.91
N TYR A 737 9.72 22.46 -27.91
CA TYR A 737 11.11 22.67 -28.29
C TYR A 737 12.07 22.06 -27.27
N MET A 738 11.92 22.36 -25.98
CA MET A 738 12.78 21.78 -24.94
C MET A 738 12.56 20.27 -24.77
N ALA A 739 11.32 19.78 -24.88
CA ALA A 739 11.03 18.35 -24.76
C ALA A 739 11.77 17.51 -25.83
N ARG A 740 12.02 18.04 -27.03
CA ARG A 740 12.85 17.36 -28.05
C ARG A 740 14.29 17.16 -27.58
N TRP A 741 14.84 18.09 -26.81
CA TRP A 741 16.23 18.05 -26.37
C TRP A 741 16.47 16.90 -25.39
N TYR A 742 15.47 16.58 -24.55
CA TYR A 742 15.47 15.36 -23.74
C TYR A 742 15.60 14.11 -24.62
N ALA A 743 14.73 13.95 -25.63
CA ALA A 743 14.74 12.80 -26.51
C ALA A 743 16.06 12.67 -27.29
N GLN A 744 16.54 13.77 -27.86
CA GLN A 744 17.81 13.84 -28.59
C GLN A 744 19.00 13.50 -27.68
N GLY A 745 19.04 14.05 -26.47
CA GLY A 745 20.07 13.78 -25.48
C GLY A 745 20.14 12.30 -25.11
N MET A 746 18.99 11.71 -24.76
CA MET A 746 18.89 10.29 -24.42
C MET A 746 19.33 9.38 -25.58
N LEU A 747 18.92 9.71 -26.81
CA LEU A 747 19.33 8.96 -28.01
C LEU A 747 20.83 9.05 -28.28
N ALA A 748 21.42 10.23 -28.10
CA ALA A 748 22.85 10.44 -28.29
C ALA A 748 23.72 9.65 -27.32
N LEU A 749 23.28 9.51 -26.05
CA LEU A 749 23.94 8.63 -25.08
C LEU A 749 24.01 7.18 -25.57
N LEU A 750 23.13 6.76 -26.48
CA LEU A 750 23.06 5.41 -27.05
C LEU A 750 23.59 5.32 -28.49
N GLY A 751 24.21 6.39 -29.00
CA GLY A 751 24.94 6.40 -30.28
C GLY A 751 24.04 6.63 -31.49
N TYR A 752 22.96 7.38 -31.32
CA TYR A 752 22.09 7.85 -32.39
C TYR A 752 22.73 8.95 -33.24
#